data_AF-A0A7S0H5D9-F1
#
_entry.id   AF-A0A7S0H5D9-F1
#
_cell.length_a   1.000
_cell.length_b   1.000
_cell.length_c   1.000
_cell.angle_alpha   90.00
_cell.angle_beta   90.00
_cell.angle_gamma   90.00
#
_symmetry.space_group_name_H-M   'P 1'
#
loop_
_entity.id
_entity.type
_entity.pdbx_description
1 polymer ?
#
loop_
_entity_poly.entity_id
_entity_poly.type
_entity_poly.pdbx_seq_one_letter_code
_entity_poly.pdbx_strand_id
1 'polypeptide(L)'
;MYGVYLAMFAAFFVSNYCKKKSKKGNKKEGDQPQPVSEARKSKAPAVKYSMGSKIGIWSAYFGVLSICVAWLMQDSKTMEMMRKDDSSLNTIVKAIVTDIEDFRYVSGDTRAGSWQFLVGVHVVYAGILQFITQVMKGIDQRISWAKPLSKAHNVLMTSLSLFMLVVLVYGGLRDGRFGSWDSFCCQKPKASGLIQWGMYVFYLSKMLEFIDTFLLILSKKKVILLHKVHHLTTMSLVWHSLETDLPSDILCGGLNCAVHTLMYAYYAFPDGNRWLRQYMTSSQILQFVFCLIGLVYAQIQRVLGSPCMGTSAAEWHGVIMYGVYLGMFMMFFYDNYCRKGKKNKSKKAQAEAKIEESKKEKHEVILHGKRVDVTNFLNKHPGGRKVLFIFRDRDATEQFEAYHSTRAKKWLKALPKREVLKTDFLISETKMAKDFAKMVNMFKEKGFYRPHLIEEIVKVLMVFGPYIVGHYLLFNGSPLAAAFLMGFGLYYGGWVSHDYLHHAVIKGGKKGDETTGAVVPINNVMGYVIGFMQGYEVDWWRARHNTHHVVTNEDGNDPDIKTAPVLVFVRNSPTIAKGLNMIQRWQQYYYLPVMCILDFYWRLESIAYILIRMPKYYKQFALMLGHIIWTAYAFYGNYRYLVIMSLFRGFLTGTIVFSTHYGEDILDKNHNMTLVEQTSKTSRNITGGYIADLLTGFISLQTEHHLFPMMPTANLAKARPYVMKFFKEHGLEYREGNIIECVRYNIRALRYDHVLHG
;
A
#
# COMPACT_ATOMS: atom_id res chain seq x y z
N MET A 1 -11.30 21.89 27.13
CA MET A 1 -12.61 21.22 27.26
C MET A 1 -13.46 21.31 25.98
N TYR A 2 -13.63 22.50 25.37
CA TYR A 2 -14.40 22.64 24.12
C TYR A 2 -13.92 21.77 22.95
N GLY A 3 -12.61 21.54 22.78
CA GLY A 3 -12.08 20.62 21.77
C GLY A 3 -12.42 19.14 21.99
N VAL A 4 -12.61 18.71 23.25
CA VAL A 4 -13.06 17.34 23.58
C VAL A 4 -14.55 17.20 23.30
N TYR A 5 -15.36 18.21 23.62
CA TYR A 5 -16.77 18.26 23.26
C TYR A 5 -16.98 18.31 21.74
N LEU A 6 -16.20 19.10 21.01
CA LEU A 6 -16.26 19.19 19.55
C LEU A 6 -15.82 17.88 18.88
N ALA A 7 -14.77 17.22 19.41
CA ALA A 7 -14.32 15.91 18.95
C ALA A 7 -15.36 14.81 19.23
N MET A 8 -16.03 14.85 20.39
CA MET A 8 -17.14 13.95 20.72
C MET A 8 -18.37 14.20 19.83
N PHE A 9 -18.67 15.47 19.52
CA PHE A 9 -19.79 15.88 18.68
C PHE A 9 -19.56 15.54 17.20
N ALA A 10 -18.35 15.72 16.69
CA ALA A 10 -17.97 15.29 15.35
C ALA A 10 -17.85 13.76 15.24
N ALA A 11 -17.36 13.07 16.29
CA ALA A 11 -17.37 11.61 16.36
C ALA A 11 -18.80 11.04 16.39
N PHE A 12 -19.77 11.76 16.96
CA PHE A 12 -21.19 11.43 16.91
C PHE A 12 -21.73 11.47 15.47
N PHE A 13 -21.36 12.46 14.66
CA PHE A 13 -21.76 12.54 13.25
C PHE A 13 -21.12 11.45 12.37
N VAL A 14 -19.82 11.20 12.53
CA VAL A 14 -19.10 10.13 11.80
C VAL A 14 -19.62 8.73 12.18
N SER A 15 -19.93 8.51 13.47
CA SER A 15 -20.53 7.26 13.97
C SER A 15 -21.95 7.03 13.44
N ASN A 16 -22.76 8.09 13.32
CA ASN A 16 -24.13 8.01 12.84
C ASN A 16 -24.25 7.78 11.33
N TYR A 17 -23.22 8.08 10.53
CA TYR A 17 -23.22 7.83 9.08
C TYR A 17 -23.40 6.33 8.74
N CYS A 18 -22.71 5.42 9.45
CA CYS A 18 -22.89 3.97 9.23
C CYS A 18 -24.21 3.42 9.86
N LYS A 19 -24.77 4.06 10.91
CA LYS A 19 -26.10 3.69 11.48
C LYS A 19 -27.28 4.14 10.61
N LYS A 20 -27.25 5.33 10.01
CA LYS A 20 -28.37 5.88 9.21
C LYS A 20 -28.63 5.10 7.90
N LYS A 21 -27.59 4.51 7.30
CA LYS A 21 -27.74 3.59 6.14
C LYS A 21 -28.25 2.20 6.52
N SER A 22 -28.08 1.76 7.77
CA SER A 22 -28.60 0.47 8.27
C SER A 22 -30.10 0.52 8.57
N LYS A 23 -30.67 1.68 8.94
CA LYS A 23 -32.10 1.82 9.28
C LYS A 23 -33.02 2.06 8.08
N LYS A 24 -32.51 2.52 6.93
CA LYS A 24 -33.32 2.71 5.71
C LYS A 24 -33.67 1.40 4.98
N GLY A 25 -33.23 0.24 5.47
CA GLY A 25 -33.47 -1.07 4.83
C GLY A 25 -34.47 -1.98 5.53
N ASN A 26 -34.99 -1.63 6.71
CA ASN A 26 -35.93 -2.49 7.46
C ASN A 26 -37.02 -1.64 8.11
N LYS A 27 -38.13 -1.41 7.40
CA LYS A 27 -39.46 -1.36 8.01
C LYS A 27 -40.12 -2.71 7.70
N LYS A 28 -40.07 -3.63 8.65
CA LYS A 28 -41.09 -4.66 8.85
C LYS A 28 -41.27 -4.81 10.35
N GLU A 29 -42.53 -4.75 10.75
CA GLU A 29 -43.07 -4.88 12.10
C GLU A 29 -42.85 -6.29 12.66
N GLY A 30 -42.93 -6.39 13.99
CA GLY A 30 -43.04 -7.66 14.72
C GLY A 30 -41.70 -8.21 15.19
N ASP A 31 -41.32 -7.88 16.43
CA ASP A 31 -41.04 -8.89 17.45
C ASP A 31 -40.63 -8.22 18.77
N GLN A 32 -41.39 -8.54 19.82
CA GLN A 32 -41.13 -8.14 21.19
C GLN A 32 -39.92 -8.92 21.76
N PRO A 33 -39.13 -8.33 22.65
CA PRO A 33 -38.02 -9.03 23.29
C PRO A 33 -38.51 -9.94 24.43
N GLN A 34 -38.27 -11.25 24.31
CA GLN A 34 -38.37 -12.18 25.43
C GLN A 34 -37.17 -12.04 26.40
N PRO A 35 -37.36 -12.31 27.71
CA PRO A 35 -36.35 -12.10 28.73
C PRO A 35 -35.29 -13.21 28.74
N VAL A 36 -34.03 -12.83 28.91
CA VAL A 36 -32.89 -13.74 29.05
C VAL A 36 -32.86 -14.27 30.49
N SER A 37 -32.97 -15.59 30.62
CA SER A 37 -32.86 -16.32 31.88
C SER A 37 -31.44 -16.34 32.43
N GLU A 38 -31.35 -16.20 33.75
CA GLU A 38 -30.15 -16.34 34.56
C GLU A 38 -29.64 -17.79 34.57
N ALA A 39 -28.34 -17.98 34.33
CA ALA A 39 -27.57 -19.05 34.98
C ALA A 39 -26.06 -18.82 34.82
N ARG A 40 -25.39 -18.51 35.93
CA ARG A 40 -24.39 -19.36 36.62
C ARG A 40 -23.32 -18.48 37.29
N LYS A 41 -23.56 -18.21 38.58
CA LYS A 41 -22.60 -17.66 39.55
C LYS A 41 -21.42 -18.63 39.71
N SER A 42 -20.20 -18.13 39.65
CA SER A 42 -19.04 -18.78 40.29
C SER A 42 -18.33 -17.75 41.18
N LYS A 43 -18.12 -18.15 42.43
CA LYS A 43 -17.58 -17.35 43.53
C LYS A 43 -16.07 -17.15 43.35
N ALA A 44 -15.58 -15.94 43.57
CA ALA A 44 -14.18 -15.65 43.87
C ALA A 44 -14.13 -14.78 45.15
N PRO A 45 -13.16 -14.98 46.06
CA PRO A 45 -13.18 -14.38 47.38
C PRO A 45 -12.83 -12.89 47.34
N ALA A 46 -13.48 -12.12 48.22
CA ALA A 46 -13.23 -10.71 48.42
C ALA A 46 -11.90 -10.49 49.15
N VAL A 47 -10.97 -9.79 48.51
CA VAL A 47 -9.78 -9.23 49.18
C VAL A 47 -10.10 -7.77 49.54
N LYS A 48 -10.27 -7.51 50.84
CA LYS A 48 -10.33 -6.15 51.41
C LYS A 48 -8.95 -5.49 51.25
N TYR A 49 -8.86 -4.43 50.47
CA TYR A 49 -7.69 -3.54 50.46
C TYR A 49 -7.96 -2.36 51.40
N SER A 50 -7.10 -2.19 52.41
CA SER A 50 -7.14 -1.07 53.35
C SER A 50 -6.76 0.24 52.66
N MET A 51 -7.39 1.33 53.10
CA MET A 51 -7.34 2.66 52.49
C MET A 51 -6.10 3.48 52.92
N GLY A 52 -4.97 2.82 53.18
CA GLY A 52 -3.76 3.45 53.74
C GLY A 52 -2.58 3.66 52.78
N SER A 53 -2.59 3.06 51.58
CA SER A 53 -1.42 3.06 50.67
C SER A 53 -1.49 4.06 49.51
N LYS A 54 -2.53 4.90 49.44
CA LYS A 54 -2.72 5.80 48.29
C LYS A 54 -1.79 7.01 48.31
N ILE A 55 -1.30 7.49 49.45
CA ILE A 55 -0.44 8.69 49.50
C ILE A 55 1.01 8.39 49.05
N GLY A 56 1.55 7.20 49.38
CA GLY A 56 2.92 6.80 49.01
C GLY A 56 3.14 6.46 47.54
N ILE A 57 2.09 6.01 46.83
CA ILE A 57 2.19 5.70 45.39
C ILE A 57 2.18 6.98 44.56
N TRP A 58 1.41 8.00 44.96
CA TRP A 58 1.41 9.29 44.26
C TRP A 58 2.69 10.08 44.50
N SER A 59 3.27 10.07 45.71
CA SER A 59 4.56 10.72 45.98
C SER A 59 5.74 10.05 45.26
N ALA A 60 5.76 8.71 45.16
CA ALA A 60 6.73 7.98 44.33
C ALA A 60 6.55 8.25 42.83
N TYR A 61 5.30 8.42 42.37
CA TYR A 61 4.98 8.73 40.97
C TYR A 61 5.44 10.13 40.55
N PHE A 62 5.21 11.13 41.40
CA PHE A 62 5.72 12.49 41.17
C PHE A 62 7.24 12.54 41.31
N GLY A 63 7.84 11.83 42.27
CA GLY A 63 9.30 11.75 42.43
C GLY A 63 10.02 11.16 41.21
N VAL A 64 9.53 10.06 40.64
CA VAL A 64 10.11 9.43 39.43
C VAL A 64 9.91 10.31 38.20
N LEU A 65 8.73 10.94 38.04
CA LEU A 65 8.48 11.86 36.93
C LEU A 65 9.40 13.10 37.01
N SER A 66 9.62 13.64 38.22
CA SER A 66 10.56 14.73 38.47
C SER A 66 12.02 14.34 38.21
N ILE A 67 12.44 13.10 38.53
CA ILE A 67 13.79 12.58 38.24
C ILE A 67 13.99 12.36 36.74
N CYS A 68 12.98 11.82 36.03
CA CYS A 68 13.03 11.68 34.58
C CYS A 68 13.05 13.05 33.88
N VAL A 69 12.28 14.02 34.37
CA VAL A 69 12.29 15.40 33.88
C VAL A 69 13.63 16.10 34.16
N ALA A 70 14.19 15.96 35.37
CA ALA A 70 15.52 16.49 35.70
C ALA A 70 16.66 15.86 34.87
N TRP A 71 16.59 14.55 34.61
CA TRP A 71 17.55 13.85 33.74
C TRP A 71 17.45 14.27 32.27
N LEU A 72 16.25 14.66 31.80
CA LEU A 72 16.01 15.16 30.44
C LEU A 72 16.35 16.65 30.26
N MET A 73 16.27 17.45 31.32
CA MET A 73 16.50 18.91 31.28
C MET A 73 17.95 19.35 31.44
N GLN A 74 18.85 18.45 31.85
CA GLN A 74 20.28 18.68 31.82
C GLN A 74 20.76 19.97 32.51
N ASP A 75 20.15 20.38 33.63
CA ASP A 75 20.82 21.40 34.42
C ASP A 75 21.91 20.75 35.28
N SER A 76 23.15 20.86 34.81
CA SER A 76 24.34 20.49 35.57
C SER A 76 24.37 21.18 36.93
N LYS A 77 23.83 22.40 37.08
CA LYS A 77 23.71 23.11 38.35
C LYS A 77 22.62 22.52 39.25
N THR A 78 21.46 22.14 38.73
CA THR A 78 20.38 21.50 39.48
C THR A 78 20.79 20.10 39.95
N MET A 79 21.47 19.32 39.10
CA MET A 79 22.02 18.02 39.48
C MET A 79 23.16 18.16 40.51
N GLU A 80 23.97 19.22 40.40
CA GLU A 80 25.01 19.54 41.38
C GLU A 80 24.44 20.08 42.70
N MET A 81 23.34 20.84 42.66
CA MET A 81 22.57 21.29 43.83
C MET A 81 21.86 20.14 44.54
N MET A 82 21.27 19.20 43.78
CA MET A 82 20.71 17.95 44.31
C MET A 82 21.79 17.05 44.93
N ARG A 83 23.02 17.12 44.42
CA ARG A 83 24.17 16.37 44.94
C ARG A 83 24.80 17.03 46.17
N LYS A 84 24.64 18.34 46.37
CA LYS A 84 25.24 19.11 47.47
C LYS A 84 24.42 19.12 48.77
N ASP A 85 23.26 18.47 48.82
CA ASP A 85 22.38 18.29 50.01
C ASP A 85 22.03 19.57 50.81
N ASP A 86 22.21 20.76 50.20
CA ASP A 86 22.13 22.06 50.89
C ASP A 86 21.05 22.99 50.29
N SER A 87 20.06 22.43 49.59
CA SER A 87 18.98 23.23 48.97
C SER A 87 17.58 22.67 49.22
N SER A 88 16.69 23.53 49.71
CA SER A 88 15.29 23.18 49.93
C SER A 88 14.60 22.77 48.62
N LEU A 89 13.63 21.86 48.68
CA LEU A 89 12.81 21.43 47.53
C LEU A 89 12.28 22.63 46.71
N ASN A 90 11.93 23.73 47.37
CA ASN A 90 11.43 24.95 46.74
C ASN A 90 12.50 25.66 45.88
N THR A 91 13.78 25.61 46.28
CA THR A 91 14.89 26.20 45.52
C THR A 91 15.14 25.40 44.24
N ILE A 92 15.11 24.07 44.34
CA ILE A 92 15.26 23.15 43.21
C ILE A 92 14.10 23.32 42.22
N VAL A 93 12.86 23.40 42.71
CA VAL A 93 11.67 23.61 41.87
C VAL A 93 11.74 24.96 41.15
N LYS A 94 12.19 26.02 41.82
CA LYS A 94 12.37 27.35 41.19
C LYS A 94 13.42 27.31 40.08
N ALA A 95 14.57 26.69 40.32
CA ALA A 95 15.62 26.54 39.31
C ALA A 95 15.11 25.80 38.06
N ILE A 96 14.43 24.67 38.26
CA ILE A 96 13.79 23.91 37.19
C ILE A 96 12.78 24.75 36.40
N VAL A 97 11.95 25.53 37.07
CA VAL A 97 10.96 26.39 36.40
C VAL A 97 11.67 27.46 35.57
N THR A 98 12.72 28.09 36.09
CA THR A 98 13.51 29.08 35.35
C THR A 98 14.16 28.47 34.12
N ASP A 99 14.78 27.28 34.24
CA ASP A 99 15.39 26.60 33.09
C ASP A 99 14.37 26.25 32.00
N ILE A 100 13.14 25.85 32.39
CA ILE A 100 12.05 25.59 31.45
C ILE A 100 11.59 26.89 30.76
N GLU A 101 11.55 28.01 31.48
CA GLU A 101 11.15 29.30 30.94
C GLU A 101 12.15 29.88 29.94
N ASP A 102 13.43 29.57 30.14
CA ASP A 102 14.54 29.99 29.28
C ASP A 102 14.91 28.93 28.23
N PHE A 103 14.29 27.75 28.26
CA PHE A 103 14.58 26.65 27.35
C PHE A 103 14.46 27.08 25.88
N ARG A 104 15.50 26.79 25.10
CA ARG A 104 15.51 26.96 23.65
C ARG A 104 16.03 25.72 22.95
N TYR A 105 15.27 25.22 21.98
CA TYR A 105 15.74 24.14 21.12
C TYR A 105 16.76 24.69 20.12
N VAL A 106 17.92 24.05 20.08
CA VAL A 106 19.03 24.36 19.16
C VAL A 106 19.47 23.05 18.52
N SER A 107 19.42 22.99 17.19
CA SER A 107 19.82 21.80 16.44
C SER A 107 21.28 21.45 16.69
N GLY A 108 21.57 20.15 16.87
CA GLY A 108 22.92 19.66 17.15
C GLY A 108 23.38 19.85 18.60
N ASP A 109 23.04 20.98 19.23
CA ASP A 109 23.45 21.30 20.61
C ASP A 109 22.48 20.74 21.65
N THR A 110 21.18 20.76 21.36
CA THR A 110 20.18 20.13 22.21
C THR A 110 20.35 18.62 22.12
N ARG A 111 20.44 17.95 23.27
CA ARG A 111 20.58 16.48 23.33
C ARG A 111 19.48 15.81 22.51
N ALA A 112 19.82 14.74 21.81
CA ALA A 112 18.91 14.04 20.90
C ALA A 112 18.36 14.91 19.74
N GLY A 113 18.85 16.13 19.55
CA GLY A 113 18.42 17.06 18.51
C GLY A 113 19.17 16.94 17.19
N SER A 114 20.28 16.19 17.13
CA SER A 114 21.03 16.01 15.88
C SER A 114 20.36 15.02 14.91
N TRP A 115 20.51 15.26 13.61
CA TRP A 115 19.99 14.35 12.58
C TRP A 115 20.66 12.95 12.66
N GLN A 116 21.93 12.89 13.09
CA GLN A 116 22.65 11.64 13.30
C GLN A 116 22.01 10.82 14.42
N PHE A 117 21.60 11.47 15.51
CA PHE A 117 20.87 10.80 16.59
C PHE A 117 19.54 10.24 16.08
N LEU A 118 18.78 11.03 15.33
CA LEU A 118 17.53 10.60 14.73
C LEU A 118 17.72 9.34 13.88
N VAL A 119 18.66 9.36 12.92
CA VAL A 119 18.96 8.20 12.06
C VAL A 119 19.41 7.01 12.88
N GLY A 120 20.30 7.22 13.86
CA GLY A 120 20.77 6.17 14.77
C GLY A 120 19.64 5.48 15.51
N VAL A 121 18.69 6.25 16.07
CA VAL A 121 17.51 5.71 16.75
C VAL A 121 16.65 4.86 15.80
N HIS A 122 16.43 5.30 14.56
CA HIS A 122 15.65 4.51 13.59
C HIS A 122 16.35 3.20 13.22
N VAL A 123 17.68 3.23 13.02
CA VAL A 123 18.48 2.03 12.73
C VAL A 123 18.44 1.05 13.90
N VAL A 124 18.66 1.54 15.12
CA VAL A 124 18.61 0.72 16.35
C VAL A 124 17.22 0.13 16.54
N TYR A 125 16.16 0.94 16.41
CA TYR A 125 14.78 0.48 16.52
C TYR A 125 14.46 -0.62 15.49
N ALA A 126 14.84 -0.43 14.22
CA ALA A 126 14.65 -1.43 13.18
C ALA A 126 15.43 -2.73 13.46
N GLY A 127 16.67 -2.61 13.91
CA GLY A 127 17.51 -3.74 14.31
C GLY A 127 16.92 -4.54 15.47
N ILE A 128 16.51 -3.86 16.54
CA ILE A 128 15.83 -4.44 17.71
C ILE A 128 14.52 -5.13 17.28
N LEU A 129 13.71 -4.46 16.47
CA LEU A 129 12.44 -5.00 15.97
C LEU A 129 12.66 -6.28 15.17
N GLN A 130 13.67 -6.29 14.28
CA GLN A 130 14.02 -7.46 13.50
C GLN A 130 14.52 -8.60 14.39
N PHE A 131 15.45 -8.32 15.31
CA PHE A 131 15.97 -9.29 16.26
C PHE A 131 14.87 -9.95 17.08
N ILE A 132 14.04 -9.17 17.78
CA ILE A 132 12.96 -9.70 18.61
C ILE A 132 11.90 -10.43 17.78
N THR A 133 11.60 -9.96 16.58
CA THR A 133 10.68 -10.69 15.69
C THR A 133 11.24 -12.07 15.32
N GLN A 134 12.55 -12.19 15.07
CA GLN A 134 13.17 -13.48 14.77
C GLN A 134 13.20 -14.40 15.99
N VAL A 135 13.61 -13.89 17.16
CA VAL A 135 13.59 -14.65 18.42
C VAL A 135 12.18 -15.16 18.72
N MET A 136 11.18 -14.29 18.61
CA MET A 136 9.80 -14.63 18.86
C MET A 136 9.20 -15.58 17.82
N LYS A 137 9.83 -15.86 16.66
CA LYS A 137 9.35 -16.93 15.76
C LYS A 137 9.62 -18.32 16.32
N GLY A 138 10.67 -18.49 17.13
CA GLY A 138 11.03 -19.78 17.73
C GLY A 138 10.27 -20.11 19.03
N ILE A 139 9.47 -19.17 19.55
CA ILE A 139 8.75 -19.32 20.82
C ILE A 139 7.26 -19.38 20.51
N ASP A 140 6.54 -20.47 20.78
CA ASP A 140 5.10 -20.56 20.44
C ASP A 140 4.18 -19.82 21.41
N GLN A 141 4.63 -19.66 22.66
CA GLN A 141 3.83 -19.10 23.74
C GLN A 141 3.95 -17.56 23.83
N ARG A 142 2.99 -16.92 24.51
CA ARG A 142 3.07 -15.49 24.84
C ARG A 142 3.93 -15.31 26.08
N ILE A 143 4.69 -14.22 26.12
CA ILE A 143 5.51 -13.89 27.28
C ILE A 143 4.62 -13.36 28.42
N SER A 144 4.65 -14.03 29.57
CA SER A 144 3.71 -13.80 30.69
C SER A 144 3.83 -12.40 31.31
N TRP A 145 5.06 -11.88 31.45
CA TRP A 145 5.31 -10.55 32.01
C TRP A 145 4.97 -9.39 31.04
N ALA A 146 4.74 -9.66 29.75
CA ALA A 146 4.42 -8.62 28.78
C ALA A 146 3.08 -7.92 29.10
N LYS A 147 2.11 -8.62 29.70
CA LYS A 147 0.80 -8.06 30.05
C LYS A 147 0.87 -7.04 31.20
N PRO A 148 1.45 -7.34 32.38
CA PRO A 148 1.61 -6.34 33.44
C PRO A 148 2.53 -5.18 33.01
N LEU A 149 3.59 -5.46 32.26
CA LEU A 149 4.44 -4.40 31.71
C LEU A 149 3.68 -3.49 30.73
N SER A 150 2.87 -4.06 29.84
CA SER A 150 2.02 -3.28 28.94
C SER A 150 1.04 -2.40 29.70
N LYS A 151 0.46 -2.88 30.81
CA LYS A 151 -0.40 -2.04 31.65
C LYS A 151 0.37 -0.88 32.28
N ALA A 152 1.56 -1.14 32.85
CA ALA A 152 2.41 -0.10 33.44
C ALA A 152 2.83 0.95 32.39
N HIS A 153 3.26 0.50 31.22
CA HIS A 153 3.61 1.37 30.09
C HIS A 153 2.42 2.25 29.66
N ASN A 154 1.22 1.67 29.50
CA ASN A 154 0.04 2.44 29.13
C ASN A 154 -0.35 3.47 30.21
N VAL A 155 -0.21 3.16 31.50
CA VAL A 155 -0.46 4.14 32.58
C VAL A 155 0.56 5.29 32.52
N LEU A 156 1.85 4.96 32.36
CA LEU A 156 2.91 5.95 32.19
C LEU A 156 2.63 6.87 30.99
N MET A 157 2.33 6.29 29.83
CA MET A 157 2.05 7.04 28.61
C MET A 157 0.78 7.90 28.72
N THR A 158 -0.23 7.43 29.45
CA THR A 158 -1.43 8.22 29.75
C THR A 158 -1.08 9.46 30.56
N SER A 159 -0.31 9.30 31.65
CA SER A 159 0.08 10.42 32.50
C SER A 159 1.03 11.38 31.80
N LEU A 160 2.01 10.87 31.04
CA LEU A 160 2.94 11.69 30.28
C LEU A 160 2.19 12.50 29.20
N SER A 161 1.26 11.88 28.48
CA SER A 161 0.44 12.56 27.47
C SER A 161 -0.44 13.65 28.09
N LEU A 162 -1.04 13.38 29.26
CA LEU A 162 -1.83 14.37 29.99
C LEU A 162 -0.98 15.53 30.48
N PHE A 163 0.21 15.24 31.02
CA PHE A 163 1.16 16.26 31.46
C PHE A 163 1.58 17.17 30.31
N MET A 164 2.01 16.60 29.18
CA MET A 164 2.36 17.37 27.97
C MET A 164 1.18 18.18 27.45
N LEU A 165 -0.05 17.62 27.48
CA LEU A 165 -1.24 18.36 27.09
C LEU A 165 -1.46 19.59 27.98
N VAL A 166 -1.34 19.44 29.30
CA VAL A 166 -1.49 20.55 30.25
C VAL A 166 -0.42 21.62 30.00
N VAL A 167 0.84 21.21 29.80
CA VAL A 167 1.96 22.11 29.50
C VAL A 167 1.70 22.90 28.22
N LEU A 168 1.32 22.24 27.13
CA LEU A 168 1.07 22.90 25.83
C LEU A 168 -0.15 23.82 25.87
N VAL A 169 -1.23 23.42 26.57
CA VAL A 169 -2.43 24.26 26.71
C VAL A 169 -2.17 25.46 27.62
N TYR A 170 -1.52 25.25 28.76
CA TYR A 170 -1.19 26.35 29.68
C TYR A 170 -0.19 27.33 29.04
N GLY A 171 0.88 26.82 28.43
CA GLY A 171 1.83 27.63 27.67
C GLY A 171 1.15 28.38 26.53
N GLY A 172 0.27 27.71 25.77
CA GLY A 172 -0.49 28.35 24.70
C GLY A 172 -1.43 29.47 25.18
N LEU A 173 -2.05 29.33 26.36
CA LEU A 173 -2.87 30.40 26.97
C LEU A 173 -2.00 31.57 27.43
N ARG A 174 -0.89 31.28 28.11
CA ARG A 174 0.07 32.28 28.62
C ARG A 174 0.70 33.10 27.48
N ASP A 175 1.12 32.43 26.41
CA ASP A 175 1.83 33.04 25.28
C ASP A 175 0.85 33.61 24.22
N GLY A 176 -0.46 33.63 24.50
CA GLY A 176 -1.46 34.20 23.60
C GLY A 176 -1.68 33.41 22.29
N ARG A 177 -1.24 32.14 22.22
CA ARG A 177 -1.35 31.30 21.01
C ARG A 177 -2.79 31.06 20.57
N PHE A 178 -3.76 31.12 21.49
CA PHE A 178 -5.18 30.91 21.19
C PHE A 178 -5.95 32.20 20.86
N GLY A 179 -5.26 33.35 20.76
CA GLY A 179 -5.90 34.63 20.48
C GLY A 179 -6.39 34.80 19.04
N SER A 180 -5.72 34.17 18.07
CA SER A 180 -6.11 34.19 16.66
C SER A 180 -5.64 32.93 15.93
N TRP A 181 -6.18 32.66 14.74
CA TRP A 181 -5.76 31.52 13.93
C TRP A 181 -4.32 31.71 13.39
N ASP A 182 -3.92 32.95 13.13
CA ASP A 182 -2.55 33.29 12.74
C ASP A 182 -1.57 33.01 13.89
N SER A 183 -1.86 33.49 15.10
CA SER A 183 -1.04 33.21 16.30
C SER A 183 -0.98 31.73 16.67
N PHE A 184 -1.92 30.94 16.16
CA PHE A 184 -1.99 29.51 16.42
C PHE A 184 -1.21 28.69 15.41
N CYS A 185 -1.34 28.99 14.11
CA CYS A 185 -0.84 28.14 13.01
C CYS A 185 0.31 28.75 12.17
N CYS A 186 0.46 30.07 12.12
CA CYS A 186 1.35 30.77 11.17
C CYS A 186 2.40 31.66 11.85
N GLN A 187 2.01 32.40 12.89
CA GLN A 187 2.87 33.26 13.70
C GLN A 187 2.85 32.75 15.12
N LYS A 188 3.95 32.95 15.87
CA LYS A 188 3.94 32.68 17.31
C LYS A 188 4.52 33.86 18.09
N PRO A 189 3.87 34.31 19.17
CA PRO A 189 4.32 35.49 19.93
C PRO A 189 5.65 35.31 20.67
N LYS A 190 5.97 34.06 21.06
CA LYS A 190 7.24 33.71 21.73
C LYS A 190 7.83 32.44 21.12
N ALA A 191 9.14 32.46 20.82
CA ALA A 191 9.84 31.35 20.17
C ALA A 191 10.49 30.35 21.15
N SER A 192 10.70 30.75 22.41
CA SER A 192 11.36 29.97 23.47
C SER A 192 10.48 29.79 24.71
N GLY A 193 10.88 28.90 25.60
CA GLY A 193 10.25 28.65 26.89
C GLY A 193 9.29 27.46 26.88
N LEU A 194 8.23 27.55 27.68
CA LEU A 194 7.42 26.40 28.10
C LEU A 194 6.82 25.57 26.94
N ILE A 195 6.37 26.20 25.85
CA ILE A 195 5.81 25.48 24.70
C ILE A 195 6.91 24.69 23.96
N GLN A 196 8.06 25.33 23.70
CA GLN A 196 9.15 24.69 22.98
C GLN A 196 9.75 23.53 23.80
N TRP A 197 9.84 23.70 25.12
CA TRP A 197 10.18 22.63 26.04
C TRP A 197 9.16 21.49 26.01
N GLY A 198 7.86 21.81 26.07
CA GLY A 198 6.78 20.81 25.96
C GLY A 198 6.83 20.02 24.65
N MET A 199 7.13 20.68 23.53
CA MET A 199 7.29 20.04 22.22
C MET A 199 8.57 19.19 22.14
N TYR A 200 9.64 19.59 22.81
CA TYR A 200 10.85 18.76 22.95
C TYR A 200 10.58 17.50 23.79
N VAL A 201 9.85 17.60 24.90
CA VAL A 201 9.42 16.42 25.67
C VAL A 201 8.50 15.53 24.82
N PHE A 202 7.60 16.12 24.02
CA PHE A 202 6.76 15.40 23.08
C PHE A 202 7.54 14.66 21.98
N TYR A 203 8.64 15.25 21.50
CA TYR A 203 9.57 14.57 20.59
C TYR A 203 10.19 13.33 21.24
N LEU A 204 10.70 13.46 22.46
CA LEU A 204 11.31 12.35 23.19
C LEU A 204 10.29 11.27 23.56
N SER A 205 9.03 11.64 23.80
CA SER A 205 7.97 10.68 24.07
C SER A 205 7.78 9.69 22.92
N LYS A 206 8.08 10.07 21.67
CA LYS A 206 7.99 9.16 20.50
C LYS A 206 8.94 7.99 20.57
N MET A 207 10.08 8.14 21.24
CA MET A 207 10.98 7.03 21.52
C MET A 207 10.36 6.04 22.51
N LEU A 208 9.61 6.53 23.52
CA LEU A 208 8.91 5.66 24.47
C LEU A 208 7.77 4.89 23.79
N GLU A 209 7.09 5.50 22.82
CA GLU A 209 6.03 4.87 22.02
C GLU A 209 6.55 3.66 21.20
N PHE A 210 7.86 3.54 20.95
CA PHE A 210 8.42 2.35 20.28
C PHE A 210 8.21 1.06 21.08
N ILE A 211 8.10 1.17 22.41
CA ILE A 211 7.84 0.06 23.32
C ILE A 211 6.47 -0.59 23.00
N ASP A 212 5.49 0.15 22.48
CA ASP A 212 4.20 -0.43 22.06
C ASP A 212 4.39 -1.55 21.04
N THR A 213 5.26 -1.33 20.07
CA THR A 213 5.53 -2.30 19.01
C THR A 213 6.20 -3.55 19.58
N PHE A 214 7.12 -3.36 20.51
CA PHE A 214 7.77 -4.44 21.24
C PHE A 214 6.77 -5.28 22.03
N LEU A 215 5.91 -4.63 22.83
CA LEU A 215 4.89 -5.28 23.65
C LEU A 215 3.87 -6.05 22.80
N LEU A 216 3.51 -5.54 21.62
CA LEU A 216 2.66 -6.24 20.66
C LEU A 216 3.32 -7.54 20.17
N ILE A 217 4.61 -7.50 19.82
CA ILE A 217 5.35 -8.68 19.35
C ILE A 217 5.48 -9.73 20.46
N LEU A 218 5.85 -9.32 21.68
CA LEU A 218 5.91 -10.22 22.84
C LEU A 218 4.55 -10.84 23.17
N SER A 219 3.49 -10.08 22.96
CA SER A 219 2.10 -10.55 23.11
C SER A 219 1.62 -11.42 21.96
N LYS A 220 2.47 -11.73 20.97
CA LYS A 220 2.13 -12.47 19.73
C LYS A 220 0.99 -11.81 18.94
N LYS A 221 0.84 -10.49 19.04
CA LYS A 221 -0.17 -9.73 18.29
C LYS A 221 0.44 -9.26 16.98
N LYS A 222 -0.37 -9.32 15.91
CA LYS A 222 0.04 -8.85 14.59
C LYS A 222 0.19 -7.32 14.62
N VAL A 223 1.40 -6.83 14.36
CA VAL A 223 1.66 -5.40 14.12
C VAL A 223 1.15 -5.04 12.73
N ILE A 224 0.10 -4.23 12.66
CA ILE A 224 -0.54 -3.81 11.41
C ILE A 224 0.30 -2.76 10.69
N LEU A 225 0.15 -2.63 9.37
CA LEU A 225 0.92 -1.66 8.55
C LEU A 225 0.77 -0.23 9.07
N LEU A 226 -0.46 0.16 9.45
CA LEU A 226 -0.76 1.46 10.07
C LEU A 226 0.16 1.78 11.25
N HIS A 227 0.31 0.82 12.17
CA HIS A 227 1.16 0.95 13.35
C HIS A 227 2.62 1.13 12.97
N LYS A 228 3.11 0.31 12.01
CA LYS A 228 4.52 0.36 11.58
C LYS A 228 4.87 1.69 10.93
N VAL A 229 4.05 2.15 9.99
CA VAL A 229 4.29 3.41 9.29
C VAL A 229 4.26 4.55 10.30
N HIS A 230 3.19 4.65 11.10
CA HIS A 230 3.04 5.71 12.09
C HIS A 230 4.22 5.80 13.06
N HIS A 231 4.57 4.72 13.77
CA HIS A 231 5.66 4.76 14.74
C HIS A 231 7.03 4.99 14.08
N LEU A 232 7.24 4.54 12.85
CA LEU A 232 8.53 4.80 12.17
C LEU A 232 8.67 6.26 11.75
N THR A 233 7.59 6.96 11.42
CA THR A 233 7.68 8.28 10.78
C THR A 233 7.32 9.45 11.70
N THR A 234 6.61 9.24 12.81
CA THR A 234 6.20 10.33 13.73
C THR A 234 7.38 11.01 14.41
N MET A 235 8.40 10.28 14.84
CA MET A 235 9.59 10.88 15.47
C MET A 235 10.30 11.84 14.50
N SER A 236 10.47 11.42 13.24
CA SER A 236 11.06 12.26 12.18
C SER A 236 10.21 13.49 11.87
N LEU A 237 8.88 13.36 11.93
CA LEU A 237 7.95 14.47 11.75
C LEU A 237 8.09 15.52 12.86
N VAL A 238 8.12 15.10 14.12
CA VAL A 238 8.25 16.03 15.25
C VAL A 238 9.64 16.66 15.28
N TRP A 239 10.70 15.90 14.96
CA TRP A 239 12.05 16.44 14.84
C TRP A 239 12.13 17.56 13.79
N HIS A 240 11.63 17.33 12.57
CA HIS A 240 11.64 18.34 11.51
C HIS A 240 10.83 19.59 11.91
N SER A 241 9.75 19.39 12.68
CA SER A 241 8.95 20.49 13.24
C SER A 241 9.73 21.36 14.23
N LEU A 242 10.50 20.73 15.14
CA LEU A 242 11.36 21.43 16.10
C LEU A 242 12.53 22.13 15.41
N GLU A 243 13.17 21.45 14.46
CA GLU A 243 14.29 21.98 13.66
C GLU A 243 13.93 23.28 12.93
N THR A 244 12.70 23.35 12.45
CA THR A 244 12.20 24.48 11.67
C THR A 244 11.31 25.42 12.48
N ASP A 245 11.19 25.18 13.78
CA ASP A 245 10.46 26.03 14.71
C ASP A 245 8.99 26.30 14.29
N LEU A 246 8.34 25.27 13.75
CA LEU A 246 7.07 25.37 13.04
C LEU A 246 5.88 25.68 13.97
N PRO A 247 5.12 26.79 13.79
CA PRO A 247 4.06 27.17 14.73
C PRO A 247 2.87 26.20 14.80
N SER A 248 2.49 25.56 13.70
CA SER A 248 1.36 24.61 13.64
C SER A 248 1.57 23.33 14.48
N ASP A 249 2.75 23.17 15.07
CA ASP A 249 3.16 22.02 15.88
C ASP A 249 2.37 21.90 17.18
N ILE A 250 1.99 23.01 17.82
CA ILE A 250 1.20 23.03 19.05
C ILE A 250 -0.21 22.49 18.83
N LEU A 251 -0.82 22.78 17.67
CA LEU A 251 -2.11 22.23 17.29
C LEU A 251 -2.00 20.71 17.11
N CYS A 252 -0.99 20.29 16.34
CA CYS A 252 -0.80 18.90 16.00
C CYS A 252 -0.38 18.05 17.21
N GLY A 253 0.58 18.53 17.99
CA GLY A 253 1.07 17.94 19.23
C GLY A 253 0.03 17.95 20.33
N GLY A 254 -0.67 19.07 20.55
CA GLY A 254 -1.74 19.19 21.54
C GLY A 254 -2.90 18.23 21.28
N LEU A 255 -3.39 18.16 20.04
CA LEU A 255 -4.43 17.18 19.67
C LEU A 255 -3.92 15.74 19.80
N ASN A 256 -2.66 15.48 19.45
CA ASN A 256 -2.05 14.16 19.64
C ASN A 256 -2.01 13.77 21.12
N CYS A 257 -1.53 14.65 22.01
CA CYS A 257 -1.50 14.42 23.46
C CYS A 257 -2.91 14.17 24.02
N ALA A 258 -3.92 14.92 23.57
CA ALA A 258 -5.30 14.70 23.98
C ALA A 258 -5.83 13.32 23.58
N VAL A 259 -5.61 12.92 22.32
CA VAL A 259 -6.05 11.60 21.83
C VAL A 259 -5.23 10.47 22.46
N HIS A 260 -3.92 10.65 22.65
CA HIS A 260 -3.04 9.66 23.28
C HIS A 260 -3.39 9.45 24.76
N THR A 261 -3.76 10.51 25.48
CA THR A 261 -4.28 10.37 26.86
C THR A 261 -5.47 9.42 26.91
N LEU A 262 -6.44 9.58 26.02
CA LEU A 262 -7.63 8.72 25.96
C LEU A 262 -7.31 7.30 25.46
N MET A 263 -6.44 7.19 24.44
CA MET A 263 -6.07 5.93 23.82
C MET A 263 -5.29 5.03 24.78
N TYR A 264 -4.27 5.55 25.46
CA TYR A 264 -3.47 4.80 26.41
C TYR A 264 -4.27 4.43 27.67
N ALA A 265 -5.17 5.31 28.14
CA ALA A 265 -6.09 4.98 29.23
C ALA A 265 -7.00 3.79 28.85
N TYR A 266 -7.51 3.78 27.62
CA TYR A 266 -8.29 2.66 27.09
C TYR A 266 -7.47 1.36 27.03
N TYR A 267 -6.21 1.41 26.61
CA TYR A 267 -5.36 0.22 26.56
C TYR A 267 -4.89 -0.27 27.93
N ALA A 268 -4.79 0.61 28.93
CA ALA A 268 -4.54 0.25 30.32
C ALA A 268 -5.75 -0.47 30.97
N PHE A 269 -6.97 -0.08 30.60
CA PHE A 269 -8.23 -0.55 31.20
C PHE A 269 -9.29 -0.94 30.14
N PRO A 270 -9.06 -2.06 29.39
CA PRO A 270 -9.92 -2.43 28.26
C PRO A 270 -11.25 -3.08 28.63
N ASP A 271 -11.42 -3.55 29.88
CA ASP A 271 -12.59 -4.31 30.31
C ASP A 271 -13.83 -3.41 30.43
N GLY A 272 -14.98 -3.87 29.92
CA GLY A 272 -16.25 -3.11 29.93
C GLY A 272 -16.37 -1.98 28.88
N ASN A 273 -15.26 -1.50 28.30
CA ASN A 273 -15.21 -0.27 27.50
C ASN A 273 -15.25 -0.47 25.97
N ARG A 274 -15.72 -1.63 25.48
CA ARG A 274 -15.63 -1.98 24.04
C ARG A 274 -16.37 -1.03 23.11
N TRP A 275 -17.43 -0.38 23.59
CA TRP A 275 -18.23 0.57 22.81
C TRP A 275 -17.45 1.85 22.45
N LEU A 276 -16.45 2.22 23.27
CA LEU A 276 -15.59 3.39 23.02
C LEU A 276 -14.68 3.19 21.81
N ARG A 277 -14.40 1.93 21.40
CA ARG A 277 -13.42 1.59 20.36
C ARG A 277 -13.56 2.42 19.07
N GLN A 278 -14.80 2.54 18.60
CA GLN A 278 -15.11 3.30 17.40
C GLN A 278 -14.87 4.81 17.60
N TYR A 279 -15.23 5.34 18.77
CA TYR A 279 -15.05 6.74 19.10
C TYR A 279 -13.58 7.14 19.18
N MET A 280 -12.68 6.32 19.76
CA MET A 280 -11.24 6.64 19.69
C MET A 280 -10.73 6.68 18.25
N THR A 281 -11.12 5.72 17.41
CA THR A 281 -10.68 5.75 16.01
C THR A 281 -11.21 6.99 15.28
N SER A 282 -12.44 7.41 15.58
CA SER A 282 -12.99 8.67 15.06
C SER A 282 -12.23 9.90 15.57
N SER A 283 -11.85 9.94 16.85
CA SER A 283 -11.06 11.04 17.42
C SER A 283 -9.68 11.15 16.77
N GLN A 284 -9.02 10.02 16.46
CA GLN A 284 -7.76 10.00 15.71
C GLN A 284 -7.93 10.57 14.29
N ILE A 285 -9.01 10.20 13.60
CA ILE A 285 -9.32 10.74 12.26
C ILE A 285 -9.53 12.26 12.34
N LEU A 286 -10.33 12.72 13.30
CA LEU A 286 -10.61 14.15 13.47
C LEU A 286 -9.34 14.95 13.78
N GLN A 287 -8.47 14.42 14.65
CA GLN A 287 -7.16 15.00 14.91
C GLN A 287 -6.41 15.27 13.60
N PHE A 288 -6.29 14.27 12.72
CA PHE A 288 -5.55 14.45 11.46
C PHE A 288 -6.20 15.47 10.52
N VAL A 289 -7.53 15.53 10.48
CA VAL A 289 -8.25 16.57 9.72
C VAL A 289 -7.90 17.97 10.25
N PHE A 290 -7.95 18.18 11.57
CA PHE A 290 -7.61 19.48 12.15
C PHE A 290 -6.13 19.84 11.97
N CYS A 291 -5.21 18.88 12.11
CA CYS A 291 -3.79 19.07 11.79
C CYS A 291 -3.60 19.55 10.34
N LEU A 292 -4.28 18.91 9.39
CA LEU A 292 -4.20 19.28 7.97
C LEU A 292 -4.76 20.68 7.71
N ILE A 293 -5.87 21.05 8.35
CA ILE A 293 -6.44 22.39 8.22
C ILE A 293 -5.43 23.45 8.67
N GLY A 294 -4.78 23.27 9.82
CA GLY A 294 -3.77 24.22 10.32
C GLY A 294 -2.55 24.32 9.39
N LEU A 295 -2.03 23.19 8.92
CA LEU A 295 -0.86 23.15 8.02
C LEU A 295 -1.17 23.74 6.63
N VAL A 296 -2.33 23.44 6.05
CA VAL A 296 -2.77 24.03 4.77
C VAL A 296 -3.04 25.52 4.92
N TYR A 297 -3.60 25.95 6.05
CA TYR A 297 -3.77 27.37 6.34
C TYR A 297 -2.44 28.12 6.33
N ALA A 298 -1.41 27.60 7.01
CA ALA A 298 -0.08 28.20 7.01
C ALA A 298 0.52 28.30 5.59
N GLN A 299 0.32 27.28 4.74
CA GLN A 299 0.71 27.32 3.34
C GLN A 299 -0.02 28.41 2.56
N ILE A 300 -1.34 28.52 2.71
CA ILE A 300 -2.14 29.55 2.04
C ILE A 300 -1.65 30.94 2.44
N GLN A 301 -1.44 31.17 3.74
CA GLN A 301 -0.94 32.47 4.22
C GLN A 301 0.44 32.81 3.65
N ARG A 302 1.34 31.83 3.56
CA ARG A 302 2.65 32.00 2.94
C ARG A 302 2.55 32.36 1.45
N VAL A 303 1.64 31.73 0.72
CA VAL A 303 1.39 32.03 -0.71
C VAL A 303 0.77 33.42 -0.89
N LEU A 304 -0.09 33.85 0.04
CA LEU A 304 -0.70 35.18 0.06
C LEU A 304 0.26 36.30 0.49
N GLY A 305 1.52 35.98 0.81
CA GLY A 305 2.54 36.94 1.21
C GLY A 305 2.54 37.30 2.69
N SER A 306 1.75 36.63 3.52
CA SER A 306 1.74 36.82 4.98
C SER A 306 3.02 36.26 5.61
N PRO A 307 3.62 36.93 6.61
CA PRO A 307 4.80 36.43 7.28
C PRO A 307 4.44 35.26 8.21
N CYS A 308 4.61 34.01 7.72
CA CYS A 308 4.53 32.80 8.54
C CYS A 308 5.93 32.29 8.91
N MET A 309 6.11 31.98 10.19
CA MET A 309 7.32 31.35 10.72
C MET A 309 7.44 29.88 10.28
N GLY A 310 8.66 29.36 10.33
CA GLY A 310 9.00 28.02 9.86
C GLY A 310 9.23 27.94 8.35
N THR A 311 9.45 26.72 7.85
CA THR A 311 9.80 26.50 6.44
C THR A 311 8.65 25.83 5.68
N SER A 312 8.50 26.18 4.40
CA SER A 312 7.53 25.52 3.52
C SER A 312 7.81 24.01 3.40
N ALA A 313 9.08 23.59 3.45
CA ALA A 313 9.45 22.18 3.40
C ALA A 313 8.91 21.38 4.62
N ALA A 314 8.99 21.93 5.83
CA ALA A 314 8.46 21.28 7.03
C ALA A 314 6.93 21.21 7.03
N GLU A 315 6.28 22.27 6.58
CA GLU A 315 4.83 22.32 6.41
C GLU A 315 4.36 21.26 5.40
N TRP A 316 5.01 21.16 4.22
CA TRP A 316 4.70 20.13 3.22
C TRP A 316 4.99 18.71 3.71
N HIS A 317 6.08 18.51 4.46
CA HIS A 317 6.34 17.25 5.13
C HIS A 317 5.17 16.87 6.07
N GLY A 318 4.67 17.82 6.86
CA GLY A 318 3.47 17.65 7.68
C GLY A 318 2.23 17.30 6.86
N VAL A 319 1.92 18.06 5.80
CA VAL A 319 0.75 17.81 4.94
C VAL A 319 0.78 16.40 4.36
N ILE A 320 1.92 15.97 3.82
CA ILE A 320 2.09 14.64 3.25
C ILE A 320 1.89 13.57 4.32
N MET A 321 2.56 13.69 5.47
CA MET A 321 2.52 12.66 6.50
C MET A 321 1.15 12.55 7.17
N TYR A 322 0.51 13.66 7.51
CA TYR A 322 -0.85 13.66 8.06
C TYR A 322 -1.89 13.19 7.03
N GLY A 323 -1.68 13.48 5.73
CA GLY A 323 -2.49 12.94 4.64
C GLY A 323 -2.40 11.40 4.54
N VAL A 324 -1.19 10.86 4.63
CA VAL A 324 -0.95 9.40 4.68
C VAL A 324 -1.64 8.78 5.89
N TYR A 325 -1.47 9.36 7.09
CA TYR A 325 -2.11 8.85 8.30
C TYR A 325 -3.63 8.89 8.19
N LEU A 326 -4.22 9.99 7.71
CA LEU A 326 -5.65 10.12 7.49
C LEU A 326 -6.15 9.03 6.52
N GLY A 327 -5.50 8.84 5.38
CA GLY A 327 -5.84 7.79 4.41
C GLY A 327 -5.84 6.39 5.02
N MET A 328 -4.78 6.04 5.76
CA MET A 328 -4.65 4.74 6.41
C MET A 328 -5.66 4.53 7.53
N PHE A 329 -5.96 5.56 8.35
CA PHE A 329 -6.97 5.49 9.41
C PHE A 329 -8.40 5.42 8.86
N MET A 330 -8.70 6.13 7.77
CA MET A 330 -9.98 6.01 7.07
C MET A 330 -10.18 4.59 6.52
N MET A 331 -9.15 4.01 5.90
CA MET A 331 -9.18 2.63 5.43
C MET A 331 -9.38 1.64 6.60
N PHE A 332 -8.63 1.83 7.69
CA PHE A 332 -8.76 1.01 8.91
C PHE A 332 -10.17 1.09 9.50
N PHE A 333 -10.76 2.29 9.57
CA PHE A 333 -12.10 2.51 10.08
C PHE A 333 -13.15 1.83 9.20
N TYR A 334 -13.04 2.02 7.87
CA TYR A 334 -13.91 1.37 6.90
C TYR A 334 -13.86 -0.16 7.04
N ASP A 335 -12.66 -0.74 7.08
CA ASP A 335 -12.48 -2.18 7.17
C ASP A 335 -13.02 -2.78 8.46
N ASN A 336 -12.80 -2.10 9.59
CA ASN A 336 -13.14 -2.66 10.90
C ASN A 336 -14.56 -2.36 11.37
N TYR A 337 -15.16 -1.25 10.95
CA TYR A 337 -16.48 -0.84 11.44
C TYR A 337 -17.55 -0.91 10.36
N CYS A 338 -17.29 -0.46 9.13
CA CYS A 338 -18.33 -0.40 8.10
C CYS A 338 -18.35 -1.65 7.17
N ARG A 339 -17.20 -2.30 6.89
CA ARG A 339 -17.13 -3.54 6.09
C ARG A 339 -17.43 -4.80 6.92
N LYS A 340 -16.88 -4.93 8.14
CA LYS A 340 -17.18 -6.06 9.05
C LYS A 340 -18.66 -6.14 9.44
N GLY A 341 -19.36 -5.01 9.55
CA GLY A 341 -20.81 -4.98 9.77
C GLY A 341 -21.62 -5.68 8.66
N LYS A 342 -21.15 -5.62 7.40
CA LYS A 342 -21.73 -6.38 6.28
C LYS A 342 -21.31 -7.86 6.27
N LYS A 343 -20.06 -8.16 6.64
CA LYS A 343 -19.49 -9.52 6.60
C LYS A 343 -19.99 -10.43 7.73
N ASN A 344 -20.27 -9.90 8.93
CA ASN A 344 -20.71 -10.72 10.07
C ASN A 344 -22.12 -11.30 9.90
N LYS A 345 -23.01 -10.63 9.13
CA LYS A 345 -24.32 -11.20 8.76
C LYS A 345 -24.23 -12.30 7.70
N SER A 346 -23.27 -12.20 6.76
CA SER A 346 -23.07 -13.20 5.69
C SER A 346 -22.22 -14.40 6.11
N LYS A 347 -21.27 -14.22 7.04
CA LYS A 347 -20.34 -15.28 7.45
C LYS A 347 -20.87 -16.24 8.51
N LYS A 348 -21.79 -15.83 9.39
CA LYS A 348 -22.30 -16.74 10.43
C LYS A 348 -23.07 -17.92 9.82
N ALA A 349 -23.82 -17.68 8.74
CA ALA A 349 -24.51 -18.73 7.99
C ALA A 349 -23.60 -19.60 7.11
N GLN A 350 -22.41 -19.11 6.70
CA GLN A 350 -21.48 -19.84 5.80
C GLN A 350 -20.31 -20.51 6.53
N ALA A 351 -19.98 -20.10 7.75
CA ALA A 351 -18.83 -20.61 8.50
C ALA A 351 -19.13 -21.93 9.21
N GLU A 352 -20.37 -22.15 9.64
CA GLU A 352 -20.77 -23.41 10.30
C GLU A 352 -20.82 -24.59 9.30
N ALA A 353 -21.07 -24.33 8.01
CA ALA A 353 -21.07 -25.34 6.96
C ALA A 353 -19.68 -25.70 6.37
N LYS A 354 -18.66 -24.82 6.50
CA LYS A 354 -17.36 -24.97 5.80
C LYS A 354 -16.20 -25.49 6.67
N ILE A 355 -16.35 -25.52 7.98
CA ILE A 355 -15.24 -25.83 8.90
C ILE A 355 -15.01 -27.34 9.05
N GLU A 356 -16.01 -28.19 8.82
CA GLU A 356 -15.84 -29.65 8.84
C GLU A 356 -15.18 -30.21 7.56
N GLU A 357 -15.34 -29.56 6.40
CA GLU A 357 -14.90 -30.12 5.12
C GLU A 357 -13.41 -29.87 4.78
N SER A 358 -12.81 -28.80 5.31
CA SER A 358 -11.51 -28.28 4.80
C SER A 358 -10.22 -28.93 5.37
N LYS A 359 -10.31 -29.92 6.27
CA LYS A 359 -9.11 -30.46 6.95
C LYS A 359 -8.40 -31.63 6.24
N LYS A 360 -8.88 -32.11 5.08
CA LYS A 360 -8.25 -33.22 4.32
C LYS A 360 -8.30 -33.09 2.79
N GLU A 361 -8.63 -31.92 2.24
CA GLU A 361 -8.87 -31.82 0.79
C GLU A 361 -7.55 -31.65 0.01
N LYS A 362 -7.31 -32.56 -0.94
CA LYS A 362 -6.21 -32.44 -1.92
C LYS A 362 -6.46 -31.23 -2.83
N HIS A 363 -5.39 -30.54 -3.19
CA HIS A 363 -5.44 -29.46 -4.18
C HIS A 363 -5.06 -30.01 -5.55
N GLU A 364 -6.07 -30.21 -6.40
CA GLU A 364 -5.90 -30.78 -7.73
C GLU A 364 -6.22 -29.75 -8.83
N VAL A 365 -5.49 -29.85 -9.94
CA VAL A 365 -5.74 -29.10 -11.19
C VAL A 365 -5.85 -30.08 -12.34
N ILE A 366 -6.66 -29.80 -13.36
CA ILE A 366 -6.80 -30.69 -14.52
C ILE A 366 -5.81 -30.24 -15.60
N LEU A 367 -4.96 -31.17 -16.04
CA LEU A 367 -3.96 -30.95 -17.10
C LEU A 367 -3.91 -32.17 -18.02
N HIS A 368 -4.08 -31.96 -19.32
CA HIS A 368 -4.07 -33.00 -20.35
C HIS A 368 -5.01 -34.18 -20.03
N GLY A 369 -6.25 -33.86 -19.63
CA GLY A 369 -7.25 -34.87 -19.26
C GLY A 369 -6.96 -35.65 -17.99
N LYS A 370 -6.03 -35.20 -17.13
CA LYS A 370 -5.70 -35.83 -15.84
C LYS A 370 -5.79 -34.87 -14.69
N ARG A 371 -6.25 -35.33 -13.53
CA ARG A 371 -6.19 -34.59 -12.27
C ARG A 371 -4.79 -34.72 -11.68
N VAL A 372 -4.11 -33.59 -11.53
CA VAL A 372 -2.73 -33.49 -11.02
C VAL A 372 -2.76 -32.92 -9.61
N ASP A 373 -2.24 -33.68 -8.65
CA ASP A 373 -2.13 -33.23 -7.26
C ASP A 373 -0.95 -32.26 -7.12
N VAL A 374 -1.27 -31.01 -6.84
CA VAL A 374 -0.30 -29.92 -6.66
C VAL A 374 -0.19 -29.48 -5.19
N THR A 375 -0.76 -30.21 -4.24
CA THR A 375 -0.81 -29.85 -2.81
C THR A 375 0.58 -29.53 -2.25
N ASN A 376 1.55 -30.42 -2.49
CA ASN A 376 2.94 -30.25 -2.05
C ASN A 376 3.76 -29.30 -2.93
N PHE A 377 3.19 -28.89 -4.07
CA PHE A 377 3.81 -27.99 -5.03
C PHE A 377 3.32 -26.53 -4.91
N LEU A 378 2.24 -26.28 -4.16
CA LEU A 378 1.64 -24.95 -3.98
C LEU A 378 2.66 -23.84 -3.65
N ASN A 379 3.57 -24.11 -2.71
CA ASN A 379 4.57 -23.13 -2.26
C ASN A 379 5.88 -23.18 -3.07
N LYS A 380 6.02 -24.13 -4.00
CA LYS A 380 7.20 -24.32 -4.85
C LYS A 380 6.97 -23.82 -6.29
N HIS A 381 5.71 -23.61 -6.68
CA HIS A 381 5.36 -23.14 -8.02
C HIS A 381 5.98 -21.75 -8.30
N PRO A 382 6.81 -21.59 -9.35
CA PRO A 382 7.48 -20.32 -9.67
C PRO A 382 6.52 -19.15 -9.95
N GLY A 383 5.36 -19.41 -10.54
CA GLY A 383 4.29 -18.41 -10.75
C GLY A 383 3.47 -18.09 -9.48
N GLY A 384 3.87 -18.63 -8.32
CA GLY A 384 3.19 -18.45 -7.05
C GLY A 384 1.98 -19.37 -6.85
N ARG A 385 1.49 -19.42 -5.60
CA ARG A 385 0.36 -20.30 -5.21
C ARG A 385 -0.98 -19.87 -5.80
N LYS A 386 -1.18 -18.58 -6.08
CA LYS A 386 -2.49 -18.01 -6.43
C LYS A 386 -3.06 -18.63 -7.70
N VAL A 387 -2.25 -18.80 -8.74
CA VAL A 387 -2.69 -19.42 -10.00
C VAL A 387 -3.19 -20.85 -9.80
N LEU A 388 -2.50 -21.65 -8.97
CA LEU A 388 -2.95 -23.01 -8.66
C LEU A 388 -4.30 -23.00 -7.92
N PHE A 389 -4.56 -22.01 -7.06
CA PHE A 389 -5.86 -21.84 -6.41
C PHE A 389 -6.98 -21.44 -7.38
N ILE A 390 -6.66 -20.62 -8.37
CA ILE A 390 -7.62 -20.19 -9.40
C ILE A 390 -8.05 -21.38 -10.25
N PHE A 391 -7.11 -22.24 -10.65
CA PHE A 391 -7.35 -23.42 -11.47
C PHE A 391 -7.67 -24.68 -10.67
N ARG A 392 -8.01 -24.56 -9.39
CA ARG A 392 -8.42 -25.70 -8.59
C ARG A 392 -9.66 -26.33 -9.22
N ASP A 393 -9.59 -27.62 -9.50
CA ASP A 393 -10.67 -28.39 -10.14
C ASP A 393 -11.08 -27.88 -11.54
N ARG A 394 -10.27 -27.02 -12.18
CA ARG A 394 -10.46 -26.53 -13.55
C ARG A 394 -9.44 -27.15 -14.50
N ASP A 395 -9.83 -27.28 -15.76
CA ASP A 395 -8.91 -27.59 -16.85
C ASP A 395 -8.05 -26.37 -17.18
N ALA A 396 -6.74 -26.50 -16.93
CA ALA A 396 -5.72 -25.47 -17.13
C ALA A 396 -4.77 -25.82 -18.27
N THR A 397 -5.13 -26.77 -19.14
CA THR A 397 -4.24 -27.33 -20.16
C THR A 397 -3.75 -26.27 -21.15
N GLU A 398 -4.64 -25.40 -21.64
CA GLU A 398 -4.29 -24.34 -22.58
C GLU A 398 -3.32 -23.32 -21.94
N GLN A 399 -3.61 -22.88 -20.71
CA GLN A 399 -2.77 -21.95 -19.96
C GLN A 399 -1.42 -22.58 -19.61
N PHE A 400 -1.40 -23.89 -19.30
CA PHE A 400 -0.15 -24.60 -19.05
C PHE A 400 0.74 -24.62 -20.29
N GLU A 401 0.20 -24.98 -21.45
CA GLU A 401 0.94 -25.03 -22.71
C GLU A 401 1.41 -23.65 -23.20
N ALA A 402 0.65 -22.59 -22.92
CA ALA A 402 1.00 -21.22 -23.29
C ALA A 402 2.17 -20.64 -22.48
N TYR A 403 2.38 -21.08 -21.23
CA TYR A 403 3.30 -20.41 -20.29
C TYR A 403 4.49 -21.26 -19.80
N HIS A 404 4.47 -22.58 -19.97
CA HIS A 404 5.45 -23.44 -19.29
C HIS A 404 6.61 -23.87 -20.19
N SER A 405 7.83 -23.62 -19.69
CA SER A 405 9.09 -24.10 -20.28
C SER A 405 9.18 -25.62 -20.38
N THR A 406 10.11 -26.13 -21.18
CA THR A 406 10.38 -27.59 -21.28
C THR A 406 10.80 -28.21 -19.94
N ARG A 407 11.42 -27.41 -19.04
CA ARG A 407 11.74 -27.83 -17.67
C ARG A 407 10.49 -28.03 -16.82
N ALA A 408 9.50 -27.15 -16.94
CA ALA A 408 8.24 -27.30 -16.23
C ALA A 408 7.46 -28.54 -16.70
N LYS A 409 7.52 -28.87 -18.01
CA LYS A 409 6.97 -30.13 -18.53
C LYS A 409 7.63 -31.37 -17.89
N LYS A 410 8.94 -31.32 -17.58
CA LYS A 410 9.61 -32.38 -16.82
C LYS A 410 9.11 -32.46 -15.37
N TRP A 411 8.91 -31.33 -14.70
CA TRP A 411 8.35 -31.31 -13.34
C TRP A 411 6.93 -31.85 -13.29
N LEU A 412 6.10 -31.53 -14.28
CA LEU A 412 4.74 -32.07 -14.39
C LEU A 412 4.74 -33.60 -14.44
N LYS A 413 5.74 -34.25 -15.07
CA LYS A 413 5.84 -35.73 -15.09
C LYS A 413 6.05 -36.33 -13.71
N ALA A 414 6.68 -35.61 -12.79
CA ALA A 414 6.98 -36.08 -11.44
C ALA A 414 5.84 -35.86 -10.43
N LEU A 415 4.79 -35.11 -10.81
CA LEU A 415 3.64 -34.87 -9.92
C LEU A 415 2.68 -36.07 -9.94
N PRO A 416 2.06 -36.42 -8.80
CA PRO A 416 1.04 -37.47 -8.74
C PRO A 416 -0.17 -37.10 -9.60
N LYS A 417 -0.72 -38.09 -10.32
CA LYS A 417 -1.87 -37.90 -11.23
C LYS A 417 -2.85 -39.05 -11.12
N ARG A 418 -4.11 -38.75 -11.40
CA ARG A 418 -5.19 -39.73 -11.57
C ARG A 418 -6.08 -39.33 -12.73
N GLU A 419 -6.94 -40.24 -13.15
CA GLU A 419 -7.93 -39.96 -14.18
C GLU A 419 -8.96 -38.92 -13.69
N VAL A 420 -9.46 -38.12 -14.63
CA VAL A 420 -10.51 -37.13 -14.39
C VAL A 420 -11.82 -37.79 -13.96
N LEU A 421 -12.64 -37.03 -13.25
CA LEU A 421 -13.99 -37.44 -12.86
C LEU A 421 -14.92 -37.30 -14.06
N LYS A 422 -15.99 -38.11 -14.13
CA LYS A 422 -17.02 -37.99 -15.18
C LYS A 422 -17.73 -36.62 -15.19
N THR A 423 -17.73 -35.93 -14.06
CA THR A 423 -18.32 -34.60 -13.88
C THR A 423 -17.40 -33.46 -14.33
N ASP A 424 -16.14 -33.76 -14.66
CA ASP A 424 -15.17 -32.74 -15.05
C ASP A 424 -15.46 -32.24 -16.45
N PHE A 425 -15.56 -30.91 -16.62
CA PHE A 425 -15.66 -30.28 -17.92
C PHE A 425 -14.24 -30.01 -18.47
N LEU A 426 -13.90 -30.64 -19.58
CA LEU A 426 -12.59 -30.54 -20.22
C LEU A 426 -12.62 -29.53 -21.35
N ILE A 427 -12.27 -28.28 -21.03
CA ILE A 427 -12.15 -27.18 -22.00
C ILE A 427 -11.18 -27.57 -23.13
N SER A 428 -10.09 -28.27 -22.80
CA SER A 428 -9.06 -28.69 -23.75
C SER A 428 -9.55 -29.69 -24.80
N GLU A 429 -10.65 -30.39 -24.54
CA GLU A 429 -11.21 -31.39 -25.44
C GLU A 429 -12.21 -30.81 -26.45
N THR A 430 -12.62 -29.55 -26.27
CA THR A 430 -13.50 -28.85 -27.20
C THR A 430 -12.87 -28.73 -28.59
N LYS A 431 -13.70 -28.63 -29.62
CA LYS A 431 -13.23 -28.45 -31.02
C LYS A 431 -12.33 -27.21 -31.14
N MET A 432 -12.74 -26.10 -30.52
CA MET A 432 -12.02 -24.83 -30.58
C MET A 432 -10.64 -24.92 -29.92
N ALA A 433 -10.52 -25.54 -28.73
CA ALA A 433 -9.22 -25.74 -28.08
C ALA A 433 -8.28 -26.61 -28.92
N LYS A 434 -8.81 -27.66 -29.56
CA LYS A 434 -8.04 -28.52 -30.48
C LYS A 434 -7.57 -27.77 -31.72
N ASP A 435 -8.43 -26.95 -32.33
CA ASP A 435 -8.07 -26.15 -33.50
C ASP A 435 -7.06 -25.05 -33.12
N PHE A 436 -7.19 -24.44 -31.94
CA PHE A 436 -6.21 -23.50 -31.40
C PHE A 436 -4.84 -24.16 -31.19
N ALA A 437 -4.80 -25.37 -30.62
CA ALA A 437 -3.57 -26.13 -30.46
C ALA A 437 -2.89 -26.44 -31.81
N LYS A 438 -3.66 -26.74 -32.87
CA LYS A 438 -3.12 -26.88 -34.24
C LYS A 438 -2.48 -25.58 -34.72
N MET A 439 -3.12 -24.43 -34.51
CA MET A 439 -2.57 -23.12 -34.88
C MET A 439 -1.26 -22.83 -34.13
N VAL A 440 -1.19 -23.12 -32.83
CA VAL A 440 0.05 -23.00 -32.04
C VAL A 440 1.18 -23.84 -32.65
N ASN A 441 0.90 -25.09 -33.03
CA ASN A 441 1.92 -25.96 -33.65
C ASN A 441 2.34 -25.47 -35.02
N MET A 442 1.40 -25.01 -35.85
CA MET A 442 1.70 -24.38 -37.14
C MET A 442 2.63 -23.16 -36.97
N PHE A 443 2.44 -22.33 -35.94
CA PHE A 443 3.33 -21.19 -35.67
C PHE A 443 4.73 -21.62 -35.24
N LYS A 444 4.86 -22.72 -34.49
CA LYS A 444 6.18 -23.30 -34.18
C LYS A 444 6.87 -23.80 -35.44
N GLU A 445 6.16 -24.49 -36.33
CA GLU A 445 6.68 -24.99 -37.60
C GLU A 445 7.14 -23.85 -38.53
N LYS A 446 6.34 -22.78 -38.61
CA LYS A 446 6.68 -21.55 -39.35
C LYS A 446 7.80 -20.73 -38.70
N GLY A 447 8.26 -21.08 -37.51
CA GLY A 447 9.34 -20.39 -36.81
C GLY A 447 8.95 -19.05 -36.20
N PHE A 448 7.67 -18.78 -35.95
CA PHE A 448 7.21 -17.50 -35.38
C PHE A 448 7.71 -17.28 -33.94
N TYR A 449 8.10 -18.35 -33.25
CA TYR A 449 8.72 -18.28 -31.92
C TYR A 449 10.23 -17.96 -31.95
N ARG A 450 10.84 -17.87 -33.15
CA ARG A 450 12.26 -17.47 -33.29
C ARG A 450 12.42 -15.96 -33.12
N PRO A 451 13.28 -15.49 -32.20
CA PRO A 451 13.52 -14.07 -31.99
C PRO A 451 14.03 -13.37 -33.25
N HIS A 452 13.61 -12.13 -33.47
CA HIS A 452 14.08 -11.31 -34.59
C HIS A 452 15.14 -10.33 -34.10
N LEU A 453 16.41 -10.71 -34.22
CA LEU A 453 17.54 -9.98 -33.60
C LEU A 453 17.56 -8.49 -33.93
N ILE A 454 17.28 -8.11 -35.18
CA ILE A 454 17.26 -6.70 -35.60
C ILE A 454 16.17 -5.91 -34.85
N GLU A 455 14.98 -6.51 -34.67
CA GLU A 455 13.88 -5.84 -33.97
C GLU A 455 14.19 -5.73 -32.47
N GLU A 456 14.84 -6.74 -31.89
CA GLU A 456 15.33 -6.65 -30.51
C GLU A 456 16.39 -5.56 -30.33
N ILE A 457 17.31 -5.41 -31.29
CA ILE A 457 18.30 -4.32 -31.29
C ILE A 457 17.59 -2.96 -31.39
N VAL A 458 16.64 -2.80 -32.33
CA VAL A 458 15.86 -1.56 -32.46
C VAL A 458 15.12 -1.25 -31.17
N LYS A 459 14.47 -2.24 -30.55
CA LYS A 459 13.77 -2.07 -29.27
C LYS A 459 14.73 -1.62 -28.16
N VAL A 460 15.90 -2.24 -28.04
CA VAL A 460 16.93 -1.84 -27.06
C VAL A 460 17.45 -0.42 -27.33
N LEU A 461 17.65 -0.05 -28.59
CA LEU A 461 18.03 1.32 -28.98
C LEU A 461 16.93 2.34 -28.65
N MET A 462 15.65 1.96 -28.76
CA MET A 462 14.51 2.80 -28.34
C MET A 462 14.44 3.02 -26.82
N VAL A 463 15.09 2.16 -26.02
CA VAL A 463 15.28 2.39 -24.58
C VAL A 463 16.45 3.35 -24.34
N PHE A 464 17.65 2.97 -24.80
CA PHE A 464 18.88 3.66 -24.44
C PHE A 464 19.13 4.95 -25.23
N GLY A 465 18.79 4.99 -26.51
CA GLY A 465 19.00 6.14 -27.38
C GLY A 465 18.33 7.41 -26.85
N PRO A 466 16.99 7.43 -26.70
CA PRO A 466 16.28 8.57 -26.11
C PRO A 466 16.77 8.92 -24.71
N TYR A 467 17.13 7.93 -23.89
CA TYR A 467 17.63 8.17 -22.54
C TYR A 467 18.99 8.86 -22.52
N ILE A 468 19.93 8.45 -23.39
CA ILE A 468 21.27 9.05 -23.55
C ILE A 468 21.15 10.47 -24.13
N VAL A 469 20.38 10.64 -25.19
CA VAL A 469 20.14 11.97 -25.79
C VAL A 469 19.46 12.90 -24.78
N GLY A 470 18.49 12.39 -24.02
CA GLY A 470 17.84 13.14 -22.96
C GLY A 470 18.81 13.58 -21.87
N HIS A 471 19.73 12.72 -21.44
CA HIS A 471 20.81 13.11 -20.52
C HIS A 471 21.67 14.24 -21.10
N TYR A 472 22.11 14.11 -22.35
CA TYR A 472 22.88 15.14 -23.03
C TYR A 472 22.14 16.49 -23.05
N LEU A 473 20.84 16.49 -23.40
CA LEU A 473 20.02 17.70 -23.40
C LEU A 473 19.85 18.30 -21.99
N LEU A 474 19.78 17.46 -20.96
CA LEU A 474 19.68 17.92 -19.57
C LEU A 474 20.92 18.70 -19.16
N PHE A 475 22.12 18.19 -19.51
CA PHE A 475 23.39 18.86 -19.25
C PHE A 475 23.56 20.15 -20.06
N ASN A 476 22.98 20.23 -21.25
CA ASN A 476 23.07 21.40 -22.14
C ASN A 476 21.91 22.40 -21.95
N GLY A 477 21.25 22.40 -20.80
CA GLY A 477 20.25 23.43 -20.45
C GLY A 477 18.87 23.26 -21.10
N SER A 478 18.55 22.08 -21.63
CA SER A 478 17.25 21.73 -22.22
C SER A 478 16.47 20.70 -21.39
N PRO A 479 16.15 20.99 -20.11
CA PRO A 479 15.64 20.00 -19.16
C PRO A 479 14.23 19.48 -19.47
N LEU A 480 13.40 20.24 -20.19
CA LEU A 480 12.06 19.80 -20.59
C LEU A 480 12.10 18.73 -21.69
N ALA A 481 12.90 18.97 -22.74
CA ALA A 481 13.10 17.99 -23.81
C ALA A 481 13.77 16.72 -23.25
N ALA A 482 14.74 16.89 -22.34
CA ALA A 482 15.34 15.78 -21.60
C ALA A 482 14.30 14.95 -20.85
N ALA A 483 13.39 15.58 -20.11
CA ALA A 483 12.33 14.90 -19.36
C ALA A 483 11.45 14.02 -20.26
N PHE A 484 11.06 14.50 -21.44
CA PHE A 484 10.24 13.73 -22.38
C PHE A 484 11.02 12.57 -23.01
N LEU A 485 12.25 12.78 -23.47
CA LEU A 485 13.05 11.72 -24.10
C LEU A 485 13.44 10.63 -23.09
N MET A 486 13.87 11.02 -21.89
CA MET A 486 14.17 10.08 -20.82
C MET A 486 12.90 9.34 -20.39
N GLY A 487 11.78 10.04 -20.23
CA GLY A 487 10.48 9.44 -19.90
C GLY A 487 10.04 8.41 -20.94
N PHE A 488 10.22 8.72 -22.23
CA PHE A 488 9.96 7.78 -23.32
C PHE A 488 10.88 6.55 -23.27
N GLY A 489 12.19 6.73 -23.09
CA GLY A 489 13.13 5.60 -22.96
C GLY A 489 12.79 4.69 -21.78
N LEU A 490 12.43 5.26 -20.63
CA LEU A 490 11.99 4.49 -19.45
C LEU A 490 10.62 3.81 -19.63
N TYR A 491 9.70 4.45 -20.34
CA TYR A 491 8.44 3.85 -20.78
C TYR A 491 8.72 2.61 -21.65
N TYR A 492 9.56 2.77 -22.67
CA TYR A 492 9.89 1.73 -23.63
C TYR A 492 10.62 0.55 -23.00
N GLY A 493 11.50 0.85 -22.03
CA GLY A 493 12.19 -0.17 -21.23
C GLY A 493 11.24 -1.12 -20.50
N GLY A 494 10.00 -0.70 -20.23
CA GLY A 494 8.96 -1.57 -19.70
C GLY A 494 8.55 -2.68 -20.64
N TRP A 495 8.35 -2.36 -21.93
CA TRP A 495 7.97 -3.33 -22.96
C TRP A 495 9.10 -4.31 -23.24
N VAL A 496 10.33 -3.80 -23.32
CA VAL A 496 11.49 -4.66 -23.52
C VAL A 496 11.68 -5.59 -22.31
N SER A 497 11.63 -5.06 -21.08
CA SER A 497 11.71 -5.88 -19.86
C SER A 497 10.58 -6.93 -19.81
N HIS A 498 9.35 -6.54 -20.19
CA HIS A 498 8.21 -7.42 -20.30
C HIS A 498 8.48 -8.63 -21.22
N ASP A 499 9.04 -8.41 -22.40
CA ASP A 499 9.32 -9.49 -23.37
C ASP A 499 10.35 -10.49 -22.84
N TYR A 500 11.40 -9.99 -22.17
CA TYR A 500 12.35 -10.83 -21.47
C TYR A 500 11.68 -11.61 -20.33
N LEU A 501 10.78 -11.00 -19.57
CA LEU A 501 10.12 -11.65 -18.43
C LEU A 501 9.04 -12.67 -18.84
N HIS A 502 8.52 -12.58 -20.06
CA HIS A 502 7.75 -13.64 -20.74
C HIS A 502 8.62 -14.73 -21.39
N HIS A 503 9.95 -14.59 -21.31
CA HIS A 503 10.92 -15.48 -21.95
C HIS A 503 10.74 -15.54 -23.48
N ALA A 504 10.28 -14.46 -24.08
CA ALA A 504 10.05 -14.36 -25.52
C ALA A 504 11.34 -14.10 -26.32
N VAL A 505 12.32 -13.44 -25.70
CA VAL A 505 13.50 -12.90 -26.41
C VAL A 505 14.65 -13.90 -26.55
N ILE A 506 15.09 -14.56 -25.47
CA ILE A 506 16.18 -15.54 -25.55
C ILE A 506 15.59 -16.94 -25.61
N LYS A 507 15.78 -17.61 -26.74
CA LYS A 507 15.29 -18.97 -27.01
C LYS A 507 16.45 -19.95 -27.14
N GLY A 508 16.18 -21.20 -26.82
CA GLY A 508 17.10 -22.33 -26.99
C GLY A 508 16.48 -23.41 -27.88
N GLY A 509 16.94 -24.65 -27.69
CA GLY A 509 16.57 -25.76 -28.56
C GLY A 509 17.36 -25.74 -29.88
N LYS A 510 17.29 -26.82 -30.66
CA LYS A 510 18.07 -26.95 -31.91
C LYS A 510 17.75 -25.87 -32.94
N LYS A 511 16.51 -25.36 -32.92
CA LYS A 511 15.98 -24.37 -33.87
C LYS A 511 15.92 -22.94 -33.30
N GLY A 512 16.32 -22.73 -32.05
CA GLY A 512 16.29 -21.40 -31.41
C GLY A 512 14.89 -20.84 -31.20
N ASP A 513 13.89 -21.69 -30.96
CA ASP A 513 12.47 -21.34 -30.81
C ASP A 513 11.86 -21.81 -29.47
N GLU A 514 12.61 -22.54 -28.64
CA GLU A 514 12.11 -23.14 -27.41
C GLU A 514 12.52 -22.36 -26.15
N THR A 515 11.58 -22.17 -25.23
CA THR A 515 11.89 -21.72 -23.86
C THR A 515 12.44 -22.89 -23.05
N THR A 516 13.73 -23.19 -23.21
CA THR A 516 14.40 -24.25 -22.44
C THR A 516 14.70 -23.82 -21.01
N GLY A 517 14.86 -24.79 -20.10
CA GLY A 517 15.23 -24.48 -18.71
C GLY A 517 16.55 -23.72 -18.54
N ALA A 518 17.46 -23.78 -19.53
CA ALA A 518 18.76 -23.11 -19.49
C ALA A 518 18.68 -21.62 -19.84
N VAL A 519 17.72 -21.21 -20.68
CA VAL A 519 17.58 -19.80 -21.12
C VAL A 519 16.68 -18.98 -20.19
N VAL A 520 15.87 -19.61 -19.35
CA VAL A 520 14.99 -18.94 -18.38
C VAL A 520 15.75 -18.01 -17.43
N PRO A 521 16.86 -18.43 -16.78
CA PRO A 521 17.64 -17.53 -15.93
C PRO A 521 18.22 -16.33 -16.68
N ILE A 522 18.66 -16.52 -17.92
CA ILE A 522 19.27 -15.45 -18.74
C ILE A 522 18.23 -14.38 -19.08
N ASN A 523 17.05 -14.81 -19.57
CA ASN A 523 15.92 -13.91 -19.78
C ASN A 523 15.54 -13.16 -18.51
N ASN A 524 15.48 -13.85 -17.36
CA ASN A 524 15.18 -13.21 -16.09
C ASN A 524 16.19 -12.12 -15.74
N VAL A 525 17.50 -12.40 -15.88
CA VAL A 525 18.57 -11.42 -15.63
C VAL A 525 18.40 -10.20 -16.53
N MET A 526 18.20 -10.38 -17.83
CA MET A 526 17.96 -9.28 -18.76
C MET A 526 16.70 -8.49 -18.39
N GLY A 527 15.63 -9.18 -17.99
CA GLY A 527 14.42 -8.57 -17.46
C GLY A 527 14.68 -7.69 -16.23
N TYR A 528 15.54 -8.11 -15.30
CA TYR A 528 15.96 -7.28 -14.16
C TYR A 528 16.90 -6.13 -14.55
N VAL A 529 17.83 -6.33 -15.48
CA VAL A 529 18.75 -5.29 -15.94
C VAL A 529 18.00 -4.14 -16.61
N ILE A 530 17.08 -4.47 -17.51
CA ILE A 530 16.23 -3.46 -18.16
C ILE A 530 15.15 -2.96 -17.19
N GLY A 531 14.63 -3.84 -16.33
CA GLY A 531 13.67 -3.50 -15.28
C GLY A 531 14.22 -2.51 -14.25
N PHE A 532 15.54 -2.49 -14.02
CA PHE A 532 16.20 -1.46 -13.22
C PHE A 532 15.93 -0.07 -13.80
N MET A 533 15.89 0.10 -15.13
CA MET A 533 15.55 1.39 -15.73
C MET A 533 14.10 1.80 -15.48
N GLN A 534 13.18 0.85 -15.29
CA GLN A 534 11.80 1.20 -14.94
C GLN A 534 11.61 1.63 -13.49
N GLY A 535 12.44 1.12 -12.57
CA GLY A 535 12.34 1.42 -11.14
C GLY A 535 11.11 0.82 -10.46
N TYR A 536 10.50 -0.21 -11.05
CA TYR A 536 9.46 -1.03 -10.41
C TYR A 536 10.05 -2.33 -9.88
N GLU A 537 9.34 -2.97 -8.96
CA GLU A 537 9.71 -4.29 -8.48
C GLU A 537 9.28 -5.36 -9.49
N VAL A 538 10.26 -6.01 -10.09
CA VAL A 538 10.08 -6.94 -11.21
C VAL A 538 9.25 -8.17 -10.82
N ASP A 539 9.40 -8.70 -9.61
CA ASP A 539 8.64 -9.89 -9.17
C ASP A 539 7.19 -9.57 -8.85
N TRP A 540 6.89 -8.38 -8.34
CA TRP A 540 5.55 -7.82 -8.15
C TRP A 540 4.85 -7.74 -9.48
N TRP A 541 5.51 -7.11 -10.46
CA TRP A 541 4.99 -6.97 -11.81
C TRP A 541 4.74 -8.34 -12.42
N ARG A 542 5.73 -9.25 -12.37
CA ARG A 542 5.63 -10.61 -12.94
C ARG A 542 4.51 -11.42 -12.29
N ALA A 543 4.40 -11.39 -10.96
CA ALA A 543 3.35 -12.11 -10.24
C ALA A 543 1.95 -11.59 -10.59
N ARG A 544 1.81 -10.27 -10.73
CA ARG A 544 0.57 -9.61 -11.14
C ARG A 544 0.24 -9.94 -12.60
N HIS A 545 1.13 -9.60 -13.51
CA HIS A 545 0.94 -9.68 -14.94
C HIS A 545 0.78 -11.11 -15.45
N ASN A 546 1.60 -12.06 -14.99
CA ASN A 546 1.42 -13.46 -15.41
C ASN A 546 0.11 -14.06 -14.88
N THR A 547 -0.37 -13.59 -13.72
CA THR A 547 -1.72 -13.98 -13.25
C THR A 547 -2.79 -13.34 -14.13
N HIS A 548 -2.64 -12.08 -14.53
CA HIS A 548 -3.56 -11.40 -15.44
C HIS A 548 -3.74 -12.21 -16.73
N HIS A 549 -2.67 -12.55 -17.43
CA HIS A 549 -2.75 -13.29 -18.70
C HIS A 549 -3.50 -14.62 -18.67
N VAL A 550 -3.42 -15.37 -17.56
CA VAL A 550 -4.10 -16.66 -17.48
C VAL A 550 -5.58 -16.52 -17.13
N VAL A 551 -6.00 -15.38 -16.59
CA VAL A 551 -7.37 -15.10 -16.16
C VAL A 551 -7.79 -13.65 -16.47
N THR A 552 -7.44 -13.16 -17.66
CA THR A 552 -7.70 -11.79 -18.12
C THR A 552 -9.17 -11.43 -17.88
N ASN A 553 -9.39 -10.31 -17.19
CA ASN A 553 -10.67 -9.76 -16.76
C ASN A 553 -11.61 -10.72 -15.99
N GLU A 554 -11.10 -11.80 -15.41
CA GLU A 554 -11.89 -12.72 -14.60
C GLU A 554 -12.16 -12.11 -13.19
N ASP A 555 -13.42 -11.90 -12.82
CA ASP A 555 -13.80 -11.18 -11.60
C ASP A 555 -13.19 -11.82 -10.34
N GLY A 556 -12.58 -10.98 -9.51
CA GLY A 556 -11.90 -11.38 -8.28
C GLY A 556 -10.54 -12.07 -8.48
N ASN A 557 -10.28 -12.66 -9.64
CA ASN A 557 -9.08 -13.43 -9.93
C ASN A 557 -8.00 -12.60 -10.63
N ASP A 558 -8.37 -11.84 -11.65
CA ASP A 558 -7.45 -10.91 -12.33
C ASP A 558 -7.01 -9.78 -11.38
N PRO A 559 -5.70 -9.60 -11.12
CA PRO A 559 -5.22 -8.46 -10.35
C PRO A 559 -5.26 -7.12 -11.09
N ASP A 560 -5.34 -7.09 -12.42
CA ASP A 560 -5.24 -5.85 -13.21
C ASP A 560 -6.50 -4.99 -13.09
N ILE A 561 -7.69 -5.59 -13.21
CA ILE A 561 -8.99 -4.90 -13.06
C ILE A 561 -9.30 -4.44 -11.61
N LYS A 562 -8.39 -4.63 -10.65
CA LYS A 562 -8.54 -4.18 -9.25
C LYS A 562 -8.12 -2.73 -9.06
N THR A 563 -8.71 -1.83 -9.83
CA THR A 563 -8.39 -0.39 -9.83
C THR A 563 -9.20 0.43 -8.81
N ALA A 564 -10.11 -0.22 -8.08
CA ALA A 564 -10.92 0.43 -7.05
C ALA A 564 -10.07 0.91 -5.86
N PRO A 565 -10.39 2.05 -5.23
CA PRO A 565 -11.58 2.88 -5.46
C PRO A 565 -11.45 3.92 -6.58
N VAL A 566 -10.28 4.07 -7.21
CA VAL A 566 -9.97 5.19 -8.12
C VAL A 566 -10.72 5.06 -9.44
N LEU A 567 -10.58 3.92 -10.12
CA LEU A 567 -11.33 3.59 -11.33
C LEU A 567 -12.11 2.29 -11.10
N VAL A 568 -13.35 2.25 -11.57
CA VAL A 568 -14.23 1.08 -11.49
C VAL A 568 -14.92 0.94 -12.84
N PHE A 569 -14.42 0.02 -13.66
CA PHE A 569 -15.06 -0.35 -14.91
C PHE A 569 -16.39 -1.04 -14.62
N VAL A 570 -17.44 -0.61 -15.30
CA VAL A 570 -18.83 -1.01 -15.05
C VAL A 570 -19.49 -1.66 -16.25
N ARG A 571 -18.77 -1.73 -17.36
CA ARG A 571 -19.14 -2.50 -18.55
C ARG A 571 -19.66 -3.87 -18.14
N ASN A 572 -20.76 -4.30 -18.77
CA ASN A 572 -21.49 -5.55 -18.54
C ASN A 572 -21.87 -5.90 -17.09
N SER A 573 -21.76 -4.95 -16.15
CA SER A 573 -21.97 -5.19 -14.72
C SER A 573 -22.92 -4.17 -14.08
N PRO A 574 -24.26 -4.29 -14.29
CA PRO A 574 -25.25 -3.38 -13.72
C PRO A 574 -25.19 -3.28 -12.19
N THR A 575 -24.84 -4.39 -11.52
CA THR A 575 -24.66 -4.42 -10.06
C THR A 575 -23.52 -3.52 -9.59
N ILE A 576 -22.40 -3.49 -10.32
CA ILE A 576 -21.26 -2.62 -10.02
C ILE A 576 -21.63 -1.16 -10.31
N ALA A 577 -22.29 -0.89 -11.45
CA ALA A 577 -22.78 0.43 -11.83
C ALA A 577 -23.69 1.06 -10.76
N LYS A 578 -24.63 0.29 -10.19
CA LYS A 578 -25.51 0.76 -9.09
C LYS A 578 -24.72 1.06 -7.80
N GLY A 579 -23.58 0.40 -7.60
CA GLY A 579 -22.75 0.51 -6.41
C GLY A 579 -21.76 1.68 -6.40
N LEU A 580 -21.60 2.40 -7.52
CA LEU A 580 -20.64 3.50 -7.62
C LEU A 580 -20.95 4.64 -6.64
N ASN A 581 -19.91 5.12 -5.96
CA ASN A 581 -20.00 6.31 -5.10
C ASN A 581 -20.04 7.62 -5.93
N MET A 582 -20.27 8.75 -5.26
CA MET A 582 -20.40 10.05 -5.94
C MET A 582 -19.19 10.42 -6.79
N ILE A 583 -17.96 10.19 -6.30
CA ILE A 583 -16.73 10.51 -7.04
C ILE A 583 -16.58 9.59 -8.25
N GLN A 584 -16.82 8.28 -8.06
CA GLN A 584 -16.70 7.28 -9.13
C GLN A 584 -17.67 7.52 -10.29
N ARG A 585 -18.79 8.22 -10.06
CA ARG A 585 -19.72 8.63 -11.14
C ARG A 585 -19.15 9.70 -12.08
N TRP A 586 -18.05 10.34 -11.71
CA TRP A 586 -17.30 11.32 -12.51
C TRP A 586 -16.00 10.76 -13.09
N GLN A 587 -15.74 9.47 -12.93
CA GLN A 587 -14.46 8.84 -13.29
C GLN A 587 -14.08 8.95 -14.77
N GLN A 588 -15.06 9.16 -15.66
CA GLN A 588 -14.85 9.47 -17.06
C GLN A 588 -14.07 10.78 -17.29
N TYR A 589 -14.20 11.78 -16.41
CA TYR A 589 -13.56 13.08 -16.56
C TYR A 589 -12.14 13.10 -16.02
N TYR A 590 -11.87 12.33 -14.97
CA TYR A 590 -10.53 12.25 -14.38
C TYR A 590 -9.71 11.05 -14.88
N TYR A 591 -10.24 10.24 -15.80
CA TYR A 591 -9.56 9.06 -16.36
C TYR A 591 -8.17 9.38 -16.92
N LEU A 592 -8.06 10.35 -17.83
CA LEU A 592 -6.77 10.73 -18.44
C LEU A 592 -5.79 11.34 -17.42
N PRO A 593 -6.19 12.28 -16.54
CA PRO A 593 -5.35 12.72 -15.44
C PRO A 593 -4.84 11.58 -14.54
N VAL A 594 -5.66 10.56 -14.30
CA VAL A 594 -5.26 9.38 -13.52
C VAL A 594 -4.19 8.54 -14.24
N MET A 595 -4.20 8.48 -15.58
CA MET A 595 -3.13 7.80 -16.32
C MET A 595 -1.77 8.45 -16.04
N CYS A 596 -1.70 9.78 -15.96
CA CYS A 596 -0.44 10.49 -15.65
C CYS A 596 0.20 10.05 -14.33
N ILE A 597 -0.60 9.70 -13.32
CA ILE A 597 -0.09 9.30 -12.00
C ILE A 597 0.14 7.79 -11.85
N LEU A 598 -0.12 6.99 -12.89
CA LEU A 598 0.04 5.53 -12.86
C LEU A 598 1.47 5.13 -12.46
N ASP A 599 2.44 5.92 -12.90
CA ASP A 599 3.86 5.77 -12.57
C ASP A 599 4.11 5.65 -11.07
N PHE A 600 3.60 6.64 -10.35
CA PHE A 600 3.75 6.74 -8.90
C PHE A 600 2.99 5.63 -8.21
N TYR A 601 1.78 5.32 -8.68
CA TYR A 601 0.97 4.24 -8.12
C TYR A 601 1.68 2.89 -8.19
N TRP A 602 2.27 2.54 -9.34
CA TRP A 602 3.01 1.28 -9.49
C TRP A 602 4.32 1.24 -8.66
N ARG A 603 5.00 2.38 -8.46
CA ARG A 603 6.14 2.46 -7.52
C ARG A 603 5.69 2.23 -6.08
N LEU A 604 4.55 2.80 -5.66
CA LEU A 604 4.02 2.60 -4.31
C LEU A 604 3.62 1.13 -4.05
N GLU A 605 2.98 0.47 -5.01
CA GLU A 605 2.67 -0.95 -4.96
C GLU A 605 3.94 -1.82 -4.90
N SER A 606 4.96 -1.46 -5.68
CA SER A 606 6.29 -2.10 -5.66
C SER A 606 6.93 -1.99 -4.26
N ILE A 607 6.95 -0.80 -3.67
CA ILE A 607 7.46 -0.56 -2.30
C ILE A 607 6.68 -1.42 -1.30
N ALA A 608 5.35 -1.39 -1.34
CA ALA A 608 4.51 -2.17 -0.44
C ALA A 608 4.78 -3.69 -0.58
N TYR A 609 4.96 -4.18 -1.81
CA TYR A 609 5.27 -5.57 -2.09
C TYR A 609 6.60 -6.01 -1.46
N ILE A 610 7.65 -5.18 -1.55
CA ILE A 610 8.96 -5.40 -0.94
C ILE A 610 8.84 -5.40 0.58
N LEU A 611 8.26 -4.34 1.16
CA LEU A 611 8.19 -4.15 2.62
C LEU A 611 7.47 -5.29 3.34
N ILE A 612 6.42 -5.86 2.72
CA ILE A 612 5.68 -7.01 3.28
C ILE A 612 6.53 -8.28 3.29
N ARG A 613 7.56 -8.39 2.44
CA ARG A 613 8.37 -9.60 2.23
C ARG A 613 9.82 -9.47 2.72
N MET A 614 10.16 -8.35 3.38
CA MET A 614 11.45 -8.20 4.05
C MET A 614 11.65 -9.26 5.16
N PRO A 615 12.88 -9.75 5.39
CA PRO A 615 14.14 -9.32 4.75
C PRO A 615 14.50 -10.04 3.44
N LYS A 616 13.68 -11.01 2.98
CA LYS A 616 14.00 -11.85 1.81
C LYS A 616 14.22 -11.05 0.50
N TYR A 617 13.62 -9.87 0.41
CA TYR A 617 13.59 -9.02 -0.79
C TYR A 617 14.59 -7.85 -0.74
N TYR A 618 15.67 -7.94 0.03
CA TYR A 618 16.65 -6.86 0.15
C TYR A 618 17.36 -6.51 -1.17
N LYS A 619 17.56 -7.47 -2.07
CA LYS A 619 18.17 -7.23 -3.39
C LYS A 619 17.26 -6.38 -4.28
N GLN A 620 15.97 -6.70 -4.30
CA GLN A 620 14.94 -5.93 -4.99
C GLN A 620 14.82 -4.52 -4.40
N PHE A 621 14.90 -4.39 -3.08
CA PHE A 621 14.98 -3.09 -2.41
C PHE A 621 16.19 -2.27 -2.87
N ALA A 622 17.38 -2.88 -2.90
CA ALA A 622 18.62 -2.23 -3.34
C ALA A 622 18.56 -1.79 -4.81
N LEU A 623 18.00 -2.62 -5.71
CA LEU A 623 17.82 -2.26 -7.12
C LEU A 623 16.87 -1.07 -7.29
N MET A 624 15.72 -1.09 -6.61
CA MET A 624 14.75 0.01 -6.69
C MET A 624 15.30 1.30 -6.07
N LEU A 625 16.01 1.20 -4.94
CA LEU A 625 16.69 2.34 -4.33
C LEU A 625 17.80 2.90 -5.25
N GLY A 626 18.59 2.02 -5.87
CA GLY A 626 19.60 2.41 -6.84
C GLY A 626 19.00 3.17 -8.03
N HIS A 627 17.85 2.74 -8.55
CA HIS A 627 17.13 3.47 -9.60
C HIS A 627 16.66 4.85 -9.13
N ILE A 628 16.10 4.95 -7.93
CA ILE A 628 15.64 6.23 -7.36
C ILE A 628 16.82 7.19 -7.19
N ILE A 629 17.94 6.72 -6.65
CA ILE A 629 19.16 7.53 -6.50
C ILE A 629 19.69 7.97 -7.87
N TRP A 630 19.78 7.04 -8.83
CA TRP A 630 20.28 7.33 -10.17
C TRP A 630 19.43 8.37 -10.91
N THR A 631 18.11 8.23 -10.88
CA THR A 631 17.19 9.19 -11.49
C THR A 631 17.16 10.54 -10.76
N ALA A 632 17.22 10.55 -9.43
CA ALA A 632 17.33 11.78 -8.66
C ALA A 632 18.65 12.52 -8.94
N TYR A 633 19.76 11.78 -9.10
CA TYR A 633 21.06 12.32 -9.46
C TYR A 633 21.05 12.92 -10.86
N ALA A 634 20.46 12.24 -11.84
CA ALA A 634 20.33 12.75 -13.20
C ALA A 634 19.65 14.13 -13.24
N PHE A 635 18.61 14.33 -12.42
CA PHE A 635 17.87 15.60 -12.32
C PHE A 635 18.32 16.50 -11.16
N TYR A 636 19.54 16.34 -10.65
CA TYR A 636 20.06 17.20 -9.58
C TYR A 636 19.97 18.69 -9.97
N GLY A 637 19.42 19.52 -9.07
CA GLY A 637 19.14 20.94 -9.35
C GLY A 637 17.93 21.21 -10.28
N ASN A 638 17.31 20.18 -10.84
CA ASN A 638 16.23 20.25 -11.84
C ASN A 638 15.03 19.35 -11.50
N TYR A 639 14.76 19.09 -10.22
CA TYR A 639 13.79 18.09 -9.76
C TYR A 639 12.35 18.26 -10.26
N ARG A 640 11.91 19.48 -10.62
CA ARG A 640 10.58 19.68 -11.24
C ARG A 640 10.41 18.87 -12.54
N TYR A 641 11.49 18.68 -13.29
CA TYR A 641 11.48 17.93 -14.55
C TYR A 641 11.48 16.41 -14.33
N LEU A 642 11.96 15.92 -13.17
CA LEU A 642 11.78 14.54 -12.74
C LEU A 642 10.28 14.21 -12.56
N VAL A 643 9.52 15.13 -11.99
CA VAL A 643 8.06 14.99 -11.83
C VAL A 643 7.37 15.00 -13.18
N ILE A 644 7.73 15.93 -14.08
CA ILE A 644 7.18 15.98 -15.45
C ILE A 644 7.48 14.68 -16.22
N MET A 645 8.73 14.20 -16.16
CA MET A 645 9.14 12.94 -16.77
C MET A 645 8.31 11.76 -16.25
N SER A 646 8.08 11.69 -14.93
CA SER A 646 7.28 10.63 -14.31
C SER A 646 5.80 10.70 -14.71
N LEU A 647 5.22 11.90 -14.77
CA LEU A 647 3.84 12.11 -15.21
C LEU A 647 3.64 11.73 -16.68
N PHE A 648 4.59 12.11 -17.54
CA PHE A 648 4.58 11.76 -18.95
C PHE A 648 4.73 10.26 -19.17
N ARG A 649 5.66 9.62 -18.46
CA ARG A 649 5.85 8.16 -18.48
C ARG A 649 4.57 7.45 -18.05
N GLY A 650 3.96 7.88 -16.94
CA GLY A 650 2.68 7.36 -16.45
C GLY A 650 1.59 7.49 -17.50
N PHE A 651 1.46 8.66 -18.12
CA PHE A 651 0.48 8.92 -19.18
C PHE A 651 0.64 7.95 -20.35
N LEU A 652 1.85 7.77 -20.87
CA LEU A 652 2.13 6.82 -21.96
C LEU A 652 1.80 5.39 -21.56
N THR A 653 2.31 4.90 -20.42
CA THR A 653 2.06 3.53 -19.95
C THR A 653 0.58 3.29 -19.73
N GLY A 654 -0.10 4.18 -19.01
CA GLY A 654 -1.51 4.03 -18.67
C GLY A 654 -2.41 4.06 -19.89
N THR A 655 -2.15 4.99 -20.81
CA THR A 655 -2.96 5.12 -22.03
C THR A 655 -2.90 3.84 -22.88
N ILE A 656 -1.72 3.24 -23.04
CA ILE A 656 -1.58 2.01 -23.84
C ILE A 656 -2.17 0.80 -23.10
N VAL A 657 -1.76 0.55 -21.85
CA VAL A 657 -2.18 -0.64 -21.10
C VAL A 657 -3.69 -0.66 -20.89
N PHE A 658 -4.29 0.47 -20.51
CA PHE A 658 -5.73 0.49 -20.28
C PHE A 658 -6.51 0.32 -21.58
N SER A 659 -6.02 0.86 -22.70
CA SER A 659 -6.68 0.79 -24.01
C SER A 659 -6.77 -0.61 -24.60
N THR A 660 -6.03 -1.58 -24.07
CA THR A 660 -5.94 -2.93 -24.65
C THR A 660 -6.83 -3.96 -23.96
N HIS A 661 -7.21 -3.78 -22.68
CA HIS A 661 -8.01 -4.79 -21.97
C HIS A 661 -8.84 -4.29 -20.77
N TYR A 662 -8.47 -3.16 -20.14
CA TYR A 662 -9.14 -2.72 -18.89
C TYR A 662 -10.63 -2.37 -19.08
N GLY A 663 -10.98 -1.79 -20.22
CA GLY A 663 -12.37 -1.44 -20.54
C GLY A 663 -13.15 -2.53 -21.24
N GLU A 664 -12.59 -3.73 -21.43
CA GLU A 664 -13.25 -4.86 -22.08
C GLU A 664 -14.15 -5.64 -21.09
N ASP A 665 -14.76 -6.74 -21.53
CA ASP A 665 -15.77 -7.45 -20.74
C ASP A 665 -15.17 -8.03 -19.45
N ILE A 666 -15.88 -7.86 -18.33
CA ILE A 666 -15.56 -8.57 -17.08
C ILE A 666 -16.25 -9.93 -17.12
N LEU A 667 -15.49 -10.99 -16.84
CA LEU A 667 -15.95 -12.37 -16.93
C LEU A 667 -16.26 -12.97 -15.55
N ASP A 668 -17.23 -13.88 -15.49
CA ASP A 668 -17.49 -14.65 -14.27
C ASP A 668 -16.35 -15.63 -13.99
N LYS A 669 -15.92 -15.71 -12.73
CA LYS A 669 -14.81 -16.57 -12.30
C LYS A 669 -14.97 -18.08 -12.51
N ASN A 670 -16.18 -18.54 -12.78
CA ASN A 670 -16.50 -19.95 -13.03
C ASN A 670 -16.84 -20.22 -14.50
N HIS A 671 -16.46 -19.33 -15.43
CA HIS A 671 -16.69 -19.55 -16.85
C HIS A 671 -15.96 -20.78 -17.37
N ASN A 672 -16.54 -21.41 -18.39
CA ASN A 672 -15.99 -22.58 -19.09
C ASN A 672 -15.47 -22.25 -20.51
N MET A 673 -15.06 -21.00 -20.72
CA MET A 673 -14.49 -20.52 -21.99
C MET A 673 -13.07 -21.07 -22.22
N THR A 674 -12.75 -21.37 -23.48
CA THR A 674 -11.37 -21.58 -23.96
C THR A 674 -10.55 -20.30 -23.83
N LEU A 675 -9.22 -20.42 -23.89
CA LEU A 675 -8.31 -19.27 -23.88
C LEU A 675 -8.65 -18.26 -25.01
N VAL A 676 -9.09 -18.75 -26.17
CA VAL A 676 -9.42 -17.89 -27.32
C VAL A 676 -10.73 -17.15 -27.11
N GLU A 677 -11.78 -17.82 -26.61
CA GLU A 677 -13.06 -17.18 -26.26
C GLU A 677 -12.89 -16.15 -25.15
N GLN A 678 -12.06 -16.46 -24.15
CA GLN A 678 -11.71 -15.52 -23.10
C GLN A 678 -11.01 -14.30 -23.69
N THR A 679 -9.99 -14.50 -24.51
CA THR A 679 -9.21 -13.41 -25.11
C THR A 679 -10.06 -12.54 -26.02
N SER A 680 -10.95 -13.11 -26.83
CA SER A 680 -11.83 -12.35 -27.74
C SER A 680 -12.78 -11.39 -27.01
N LYS A 681 -13.10 -11.67 -25.74
CA LYS A 681 -13.99 -10.83 -24.91
C LYS A 681 -13.24 -9.82 -24.05
N THR A 682 -11.95 -10.03 -23.84
CA THR A 682 -11.19 -9.34 -22.80
C THR A 682 -10.02 -8.53 -23.33
N SER A 683 -9.75 -8.62 -24.63
CA SER A 683 -8.62 -7.96 -25.29
C SER A 683 -9.05 -7.19 -26.53
N ARG A 684 -8.33 -6.12 -26.83
CA ARG A 684 -8.49 -5.26 -28.01
C ARG A 684 -7.12 -4.81 -28.52
N ASN A 685 -6.99 -4.77 -29.84
CA ASN A 685 -5.80 -4.25 -30.50
C ASN A 685 -5.88 -2.76 -30.83
N ILE A 686 -4.73 -2.10 -30.85
CA ILE A 686 -4.56 -0.71 -31.28
C ILE A 686 -4.08 -0.72 -32.73
N THR A 687 -4.83 -0.11 -33.65
CA THR A 687 -4.44 0.03 -35.05
C THR A 687 -3.50 1.22 -35.27
N GLY A 688 -2.72 1.17 -36.35
CA GLY A 688 -1.73 2.20 -36.69
C GLY A 688 -0.49 1.68 -37.45
N GLY A 689 -0.47 0.37 -37.76
CA GLY A 689 0.59 -0.27 -38.53
C GLY A 689 1.90 -0.36 -37.76
N TYR A 690 2.99 -0.62 -38.48
CA TYR A 690 4.30 -0.89 -37.88
C TYR A 690 4.80 0.22 -36.95
N ILE A 691 4.50 1.49 -37.25
CA ILE A 691 4.94 2.61 -36.39
C ILE A 691 4.22 2.56 -35.03
N ALA A 692 2.91 2.34 -35.01
CA ALA A 692 2.16 2.21 -33.75
C ALA A 692 2.60 0.96 -32.98
N ASP A 693 2.83 -0.14 -33.69
CA ASP A 693 3.34 -1.38 -33.10
C ASP A 693 4.71 -1.13 -32.47
N LEU A 694 5.66 -0.55 -33.21
CA LEU A 694 6.99 -0.24 -32.71
C LEU A 694 6.93 0.69 -31.49
N LEU A 695 6.18 1.79 -31.55
CA LEU A 695 6.10 2.77 -30.45
C LEU A 695 5.48 2.20 -29.17
N THR A 696 4.63 1.19 -29.29
CA THR A 696 3.99 0.51 -28.14
C THR A 696 4.74 -0.75 -27.69
N GLY A 697 5.91 -1.03 -28.28
CA GLY A 697 6.64 -2.28 -28.03
C GLY A 697 5.87 -3.52 -28.48
N PHE A 698 5.03 -3.36 -29.51
CA PHE A 698 4.13 -4.34 -30.13
C PHE A 698 2.99 -4.83 -29.23
N ILE A 699 2.79 -4.20 -28.06
CA ILE A 699 1.66 -4.45 -27.16
C ILE A 699 0.35 -3.85 -27.70
N SER A 700 0.41 -3.07 -28.78
CA SER A 700 -0.75 -2.78 -29.63
C SER A 700 -1.47 -4.03 -30.13
N LEU A 701 -0.76 -5.16 -30.27
CA LEU A 701 -1.29 -6.46 -30.69
C LEU A 701 -1.63 -7.35 -29.48
N GLN A 702 -2.43 -6.81 -28.56
CA GLN A 702 -2.77 -7.44 -27.29
C GLN A 702 -3.46 -8.81 -27.44
N THR A 703 -4.34 -8.95 -28.44
CA THR A 703 -5.05 -10.21 -28.71
C THR A 703 -4.06 -11.32 -29.02
N GLU A 704 -3.14 -11.10 -29.96
CA GLU A 704 -2.09 -12.06 -30.29
C GLU A 704 -1.15 -12.30 -29.11
N HIS A 705 -0.81 -11.24 -28.37
CA HIS A 705 0.03 -11.32 -27.18
C HIS A 705 -0.57 -12.23 -26.09
N HIS A 706 -1.85 -12.08 -25.77
CA HIS A 706 -2.54 -12.90 -24.78
C HIS A 706 -2.67 -14.38 -25.21
N LEU A 707 -2.80 -14.63 -26.51
CA LEU A 707 -2.83 -16.00 -27.06
C LEU A 707 -1.44 -16.64 -27.11
N PHE A 708 -0.39 -15.87 -27.38
CA PHE A 708 0.97 -16.35 -27.59
C PHE A 708 2.02 -15.54 -26.80
N PRO A 709 1.94 -15.49 -25.46
CA PRO A 709 2.74 -14.57 -24.65
C PRO A 709 4.25 -14.85 -24.70
N MET A 710 4.64 -16.09 -25.00
CA MET A 710 6.04 -16.47 -25.19
C MET A 710 6.55 -16.27 -26.63
N MET A 711 5.72 -15.79 -27.56
CA MET A 711 6.15 -15.43 -28.91
C MET A 711 6.88 -14.07 -28.85
N PRO A 712 8.03 -13.89 -29.54
CA PRO A 712 8.64 -12.57 -29.68
C PRO A 712 7.61 -11.56 -30.20
N THR A 713 7.46 -10.43 -29.50
CA THR A 713 6.38 -9.46 -29.77
C THR A 713 6.45 -8.88 -31.19
N ALA A 714 7.66 -8.72 -31.73
CA ALA A 714 7.88 -8.31 -33.12
C ALA A 714 7.33 -9.30 -34.18
N ASN A 715 7.05 -10.55 -33.80
CA ASN A 715 6.44 -11.54 -34.68
C ASN A 715 4.90 -11.61 -34.55
N LEU A 716 4.28 -10.92 -33.60
CA LEU A 716 2.83 -10.96 -33.42
C LEU A 716 2.07 -10.47 -34.66
N ALA A 717 2.62 -9.47 -35.37
CA ALA A 717 2.05 -8.98 -36.62
C ALA A 717 1.95 -10.08 -37.70
N LYS A 718 2.86 -11.08 -37.68
CA LYS A 718 2.83 -12.24 -38.58
C LYS A 718 1.74 -13.25 -38.19
N ALA A 719 1.44 -13.35 -36.89
CA ALA A 719 0.39 -14.22 -36.37
C ALA A 719 -1.01 -13.66 -36.62
N ARG A 720 -1.17 -12.32 -36.60
CA ARG A 720 -2.45 -11.62 -36.70
C ARG A 720 -3.39 -12.10 -37.83
N PRO A 721 -2.97 -12.25 -39.10
CA PRO A 721 -3.87 -12.70 -40.16
C PRO A 721 -4.48 -14.09 -39.90
N TYR A 722 -3.71 -14.98 -39.28
CA TYR A 722 -4.18 -16.32 -38.91
C TYR A 722 -5.15 -16.26 -37.72
N VAL A 723 -4.89 -15.40 -36.74
CA VAL A 723 -5.79 -15.18 -35.60
C VAL A 723 -7.11 -14.59 -36.06
N MET A 724 -7.10 -13.57 -36.93
CA MET A 724 -8.32 -13.01 -37.52
C MET A 724 -9.13 -14.05 -38.28
N LYS A 725 -8.46 -14.91 -39.05
CA LYS A 725 -9.11 -16.02 -39.75
C LYS A 725 -9.72 -17.02 -38.76
N PHE A 726 -8.98 -17.42 -37.73
CA PHE A 726 -9.45 -18.31 -36.68
C PHE A 726 -10.70 -17.75 -35.98
N PHE A 727 -10.67 -16.46 -35.63
CA PHE A 727 -11.80 -15.78 -34.97
C PHE A 727 -13.04 -15.80 -35.87
N LYS A 728 -12.88 -15.50 -37.16
CA LYS A 728 -13.97 -15.57 -38.14
C LYS A 728 -14.55 -16.98 -38.28
N GLU A 729 -13.70 -18.01 -38.37
CA GLU A 729 -14.13 -19.41 -38.52
C GLU A 729 -14.89 -19.94 -37.29
N HIS A 730 -14.57 -19.42 -36.10
CA HIS A 730 -15.20 -19.80 -34.84
C HIS A 730 -16.29 -18.82 -34.37
N GLY A 731 -16.65 -17.81 -35.18
CA GLY A 731 -17.70 -16.85 -34.84
C GLY A 731 -17.34 -15.92 -33.66
N LEU A 732 -16.05 -15.69 -33.43
CA LEU A 732 -15.53 -14.79 -32.39
C LEU A 732 -15.34 -13.37 -32.93
N GLU A 733 -15.60 -12.38 -32.09
CA GLU A 733 -15.35 -10.98 -32.41
C GLU A 733 -13.85 -10.65 -32.31
N TYR A 734 -13.26 -10.14 -33.39
CA TYR A 734 -11.90 -9.62 -33.37
C TYR A 734 -11.94 -8.11 -33.13
N ARG A 735 -11.53 -7.67 -31.93
CA ARG A 735 -11.68 -6.30 -31.46
C ARG A 735 -10.43 -5.47 -31.75
N GLU A 736 -10.59 -4.39 -32.49
CA GLU A 736 -9.53 -3.41 -32.74
C GLU A 736 -10.09 -1.98 -32.84
N GLY A 737 -9.22 -0.99 -32.75
CA GLY A 737 -9.53 0.42 -32.96
C GLY A 737 -8.26 1.26 -32.94
N ASN A 738 -8.29 2.47 -33.47
CA ASN A 738 -7.15 3.38 -33.28
C ASN A 738 -7.05 3.83 -31.81
N ILE A 739 -5.91 4.40 -31.40
CA ILE A 739 -5.70 4.76 -29.99
C ILE A 739 -6.78 5.69 -29.42
N ILE A 740 -7.30 6.62 -30.23
CA ILE A 740 -8.34 7.56 -29.81
C ILE A 740 -9.66 6.82 -29.58
N GLU A 741 -10.01 5.88 -30.44
CA GLU A 741 -11.18 5.02 -30.29
C GLU A 741 -11.09 4.15 -29.04
N CYS A 742 -9.93 3.53 -28.79
CA CYS A 742 -9.70 2.71 -27.60
C CYS A 742 -9.82 3.55 -26.30
N VAL A 743 -9.25 4.76 -26.28
CA VAL A 743 -9.39 5.69 -25.15
C VAL A 743 -10.86 6.08 -24.94
N ARG A 744 -11.57 6.47 -26.01
CA ARG A 744 -13.00 6.79 -25.94
C ARG A 744 -13.83 5.60 -25.46
N TYR A 745 -13.45 4.40 -25.85
CA TYR A 745 -14.10 3.17 -25.42
C TYR A 745 -13.92 2.93 -23.92
N ASN A 746 -12.70 3.08 -23.39
CA ASN A 746 -12.47 3.00 -21.94
C ASN A 746 -13.28 4.02 -21.15
N ILE A 747 -13.33 5.26 -21.63
CA ILE A 747 -14.15 6.32 -21.01
C ILE A 747 -15.64 5.91 -21.01
N ARG A 748 -16.14 5.26 -22.06
CA ARG A 748 -17.51 4.70 -22.09
C ARG A 748 -17.68 3.52 -21.14
N ALA A 749 -16.69 2.63 -21.02
CA ALA A 749 -16.73 1.48 -20.11
C ALA A 749 -16.76 1.89 -18.61
N LEU A 750 -16.41 3.14 -18.32
CA LEU A 750 -16.48 3.77 -17.00
C LEU A 750 -17.82 4.46 -16.72
N ARG A 751 -18.60 4.77 -17.75
CA ARG A 751 -19.88 5.49 -17.64
C ARG A 751 -20.99 4.54 -17.17
N TYR A 752 -21.65 4.91 -16.08
CA TYR A 752 -22.70 4.09 -15.48
C TYR A 752 -24.05 4.23 -16.18
N ASP A 753 -24.30 5.36 -16.83
CA ASP A 753 -25.59 5.70 -17.45
C ASP A 753 -25.96 4.73 -18.58
N HIS A 754 -25.00 4.37 -19.43
CA HIS A 754 -25.23 3.40 -20.51
C HIS A 754 -25.58 1.99 -20.03
N VAL A 755 -25.18 1.61 -18.81
CA VAL A 755 -25.41 0.27 -18.26
C VAL A 755 -26.69 0.20 -17.42
N LEU A 756 -27.18 1.34 -16.94
CA LEU A 756 -28.41 1.42 -16.13
C LEU A 756 -29.65 1.78 -16.94
N HIS A 757 -29.48 2.40 -18.11
CA HIS A 757 -30.57 2.91 -18.95
C HIS A 757 -30.64 2.30 -20.35
N GLY A 758 -29.66 1.47 -20.72
CA GLY A 758 -29.71 0.59 -21.90
C GLY A 758 -30.06 -0.82 -21.47
#